data_AF-A0A0S9MXX1-F1
#
_entry.id   AF-A0A0S9MXX1-F1
#
_cell.length_a   1.000
_cell.length_b   1.000
_cell.length_c   1.000
_cell.angle_alpha   90.00
_cell.angle_beta   90.00
_cell.angle_gamma   90.00
#
_symmetry.space_group_name_H-M   'P 1'
#
loop_
_entity.id
_entity.type
_entity.pdbx_description
1 polymer ?
#
loop_
_entity_poly.entity_id
_entity_poly.type
_entity_poly.pdbx_seq_one_letter_code
_entity_poly.pdbx_strand_id
1 'polypeptide(L)'
;MKSVVSPTGWAAWVLLLAGALALAATLNGYYVYVLANVALLAIVGIGMNVLLGLAGQVSFGHVGFYALGAYAVAVLTTKAGLSFWLAWPIGVLLAGAVGLLLAVPALRVKGPYLAMVTIAFGFIVEHGAVEWRGLTGGQNGIMGIAAPALFGLAGERAVAALAVLACAVLVLLYAWLDRSAWGAALRAVRDSEVASESIAIAPVRVKAVAFALSAALAGLAGGLFAPLSGFVTPQTFGMLQSILFVLVVMVGGAGAVAGPLIGALVVGLLPELLAGMEDWRLLFFGALLLVVLWAAPLGVAGLFAGWRRKPATAAAPVAAQPLPRGPARGVLRVQGLGRQFGGVRAVHDLGFETVGGGVTSLIGPNGAGKTTVLNMLSGFYKPSAGSFSLHGKDLQGRPAHQLARAGIARSYQTSQLFGSLSVEDNVALGLCRGRLGSPLAARRFHAPALRLRARALLAQCGYAGAPGAPAADLAHVDKRLVEIARALATDPQVLLLDEPAAGLSREDKTRLAALLRAIADSGIGVVIVEHDMALVMDLSDRIVVLDAGQRLADGTPAMVRADPAVRRAYLGEAGLQGAVAARPAPPASEEVLGIGALQAGYGAEPVLHGVALSVRAGQMAALLGANGAGKSTLMRSLAGLHRPVAGGIHLNGRELAGLGAEQIAALGLVLVPEGRQVFPELSVLDNLRLGAFLKPAACEARVEDMLQRFPRLRERLHQRAGLLSGGEQQMLAIARGLMAQPQVLLLDEPSLGLAPKVIEDLFAVLSRLRDERMTLLLVDQMAGLALSLADHAYVLESGRIVAQGSAAELLADGALMRAYLGE
;
A
#
# COMPACT_ATOMS: atom_id res chain seq x y z
N MET A 1 16.68 -17.73 11.47
CA MET A 1 15.29 -18.24 11.38
C MET A 1 15.16 -19.77 11.39
N LYS A 2 16.02 -20.57 10.76
CA LYS A 2 15.99 -22.05 10.94
C LYS A 2 16.34 -22.50 12.38
N SER A 3 16.91 -21.62 13.20
CA SER A 3 17.68 -21.93 14.41
C SER A 3 16.93 -22.01 15.74
N VAL A 4 15.61 -21.79 15.82
CA VAL A 4 14.84 -21.92 17.08
C VAL A 4 14.12 -23.27 17.12
N VAL A 5 13.60 -23.69 15.97
CA VAL A 5 12.85 -24.96 15.81
C VAL A 5 13.70 -26.04 15.12
N SER A 6 14.97 -25.76 14.77
CA SER A 6 15.93 -26.80 14.40
C SER A 6 16.32 -27.64 15.61
N PRO A 7 16.81 -28.88 15.44
CA PRO A 7 17.30 -29.72 16.54
C PRO A 7 18.36 -28.99 17.40
N THR A 8 19.28 -28.28 16.76
CA THR A 8 20.29 -27.44 17.40
C THR A 8 19.72 -26.21 18.10
N GLY A 9 18.57 -25.73 17.65
CA GLY A 9 17.86 -24.60 18.20
C GLY A 9 17.13 -24.94 19.48
N TRP A 10 16.43 -26.07 19.43
CA TRP A 10 15.79 -26.67 20.59
C TRP A 10 16.79 -26.90 21.71
N ALA A 11 17.96 -27.46 21.43
CA ALA A 11 19.00 -27.65 22.44
C ALA A 11 19.44 -26.34 23.10
N ALA A 12 19.68 -25.28 22.31
CA ALA A 12 20.03 -23.96 22.84
C ALA A 12 18.90 -23.35 23.69
N TRP A 13 17.64 -23.52 23.29
CA TRP A 13 16.47 -23.07 24.06
C TRP A 13 16.31 -23.81 25.38
N VAL A 14 16.48 -25.14 25.38
CA VAL A 14 16.42 -25.94 26.61
C VAL A 14 17.54 -25.52 27.56
N LEU A 15 18.75 -25.29 27.06
CA LEU A 15 19.86 -24.80 27.88
C LEU A 15 19.60 -23.41 28.47
N LEU A 16 19.06 -22.48 27.67
CA LEU A 16 18.68 -21.14 28.16
C LEU A 16 17.59 -21.21 29.23
N LEU A 17 16.57 -22.05 29.03
CA LEU A 17 15.51 -22.26 29.99
C LEU A 17 16.04 -22.88 31.29
N ALA A 18 16.85 -23.93 31.18
CA ALA A 18 17.46 -24.59 32.34
C ALA A 18 18.36 -23.63 33.13
N GLY A 19 19.16 -22.81 32.43
CA GLY A 19 19.97 -21.76 33.04
C GLY A 19 19.13 -20.73 33.77
N ALA A 20 18.06 -20.22 33.15
CA ALA A 20 17.16 -19.24 33.77
C ALA A 20 16.43 -19.81 35.00
N LEU A 21 16.02 -21.09 34.96
CA LEU A 21 15.40 -21.76 36.11
C LEU A 21 16.39 -22.03 37.24
N ALA A 22 17.64 -22.40 36.91
CA ALA A 22 18.69 -22.54 37.89
C ALA A 22 18.95 -21.19 38.59
N LEU A 23 19.06 -20.10 37.83
CA LEU A 23 19.19 -18.75 38.37
C LEU A 23 18.02 -18.37 39.27
N ALA A 24 16.78 -18.66 38.88
CA ALA A 24 15.60 -18.40 39.72
C ALA A 24 15.62 -19.17 41.06
N ALA A 25 16.27 -20.35 41.09
CA ALA A 25 16.40 -21.16 42.30
C ALA A 25 17.60 -20.78 43.18
N THR A 26 18.72 -20.34 42.59
CA THR A 26 19.99 -20.13 43.30
C THR A 26 20.29 -18.68 43.66
N LEU A 27 19.67 -17.71 42.99
CA LEU A 27 19.95 -16.29 43.23
C LEU A 27 19.35 -15.75 44.53
N ASN A 28 19.89 -14.64 45.01
CA ASN A 28 19.31 -13.85 46.09
C ASN A 28 17.97 -13.23 45.65
N GLY A 29 17.05 -12.99 46.59
CA GLY A 29 15.69 -12.51 46.34
C GLY A 29 15.62 -11.28 45.44
N TYR A 30 16.54 -10.32 45.63
CA TYR A 30 16.66 -9.15 44.75
C TYR A 30 16.83 -9.52 43.26
N TYR A 31 17.80 -10.38 42.95
CA TYR A 31 18.06 -10.78 41.56
C TYR A 31 16.99 -11.73 41.02
N VAL A 32 16.32 -12.49 41.89
CA VAL A 32 15.12 -13.26 41.51
C VAL A 32 13.98 -12.32 41.09
N TYR A 33 13.78 -11.22 41.82
CA TYR A 33 12.81 -10.17 41.46
C TYR A 33 13.15 -9.50 40.13
N VAL A 34 14.42 -9.14 39.90
CA VAL A 34 14.88 -8.59 38.61
C VAL A 34 14.64 -9.58 37.46
N LEU A 35 15.03 -10.86 37.64
CA LEU A 35 14.81 -11.92 36.65
C LEU A 35 13.31 -12.09 36.33
N ALA A 36 12.46 -12.09 37.36
CA ALA A 36 11.01 -12.17 37.19
C ALA A 36 10.49 -10.99 36.38
N ASN A 37 10.89 -9.75 36.69
CA ASN A 37 10.48 -8.57 35.94
C ASN A 37 10.93 -8.60 34.47
N VAL A 38 12.17 -9.04 34.19
CA VAL A 38 12.63 -9.25 32.82
C VAL A 38 11.75 -10.28 32.09
N ALA A 39 11.38 -11.38 32.75
CA ALA A 39 10.47 -12.37 32.17
C ALA A 39 9.06 -11.80 31.93
N LEU A 40 8.52 -10.98 32.84
CA LEU A 40 7.23 -10.31 32.68
C LEU A 40 7.27 -9.31 31.51
N LEU A 41 8.32 -8.49 31.41
CA LEU A 41 8.54 -7.58 30.28
C LEU A 41 8.61 -8.36 28.96
N ALA A 42 9.27 -9.52 28.94
CA ALA A 42 9.32 -10.37 27.77
C ALA A 42 7.94 -10.93 27.40
N ILE A 43 7.13 -11.37 28.36
CA ILE A 43 5.76 -11.85 28.12
C ILE A 43 4.90 -10.75 27.48
N VAL A 44 4.90 -9.55 28.05
CA VAL A 44 4.19 -8.40 27.46
C VAL A 44 4.77 -8.07 26.08
N GLY A 45 6.09 -8.09 25.95
CA GLY A 45 6.80 -7.89 24.69
C GLY A 45 6.37 -8.90 23.62
N ILE A 46 6.18 -10.17 23.95
CA ILE A 46 5.70 -11.21 23.01
C ILE A 46 4.28 -10.88 22.54
N GLY A 47 3.39 -10.51 23.46
CA GLY A 47 2.03 -10.06 23.12
C GLY A 47 2.03 -8.82 22.24
N MET A 48 2.83 -7.82 22.58
CA MET A 48 3.04 -6.62 21.78
C MET A 48 3.64 -6.93 20.42
N ASN A 49 4.52 -7.92 20.31
CA ASN A 49 5.13 -8.31 19.05
C ASN A 49 4.15 -9.03 18.10
N VAL A 50 3.06 -9.61 18.60
CA VAL A 50 1.94 -10.05 17.75
C VAL A 50 1.24 -8.83 17.12
N LEU A 51 0.98 -7.79 17.91
CA LEU A 51 0.21 -6.63 17.48
C LEU A 51 1.05 -5.66 16.63
N LEU A 52 2.19 -5.22 17.16
CA LEU A 52 3.12 -4.32 16.51
C LEU A 52 3.94 -5.03 15.44
N GLY A 53 4.54 -6.18 15.78
CA GLY A 53 5.44 -6.90 14.89
C GLY A 53 4.74 -7.55 13.71
N LEU A 54 3.70 -8.38 13.95
CA LEU A 54 3.01 -9.10 12.88
C LEU A 54 1.89 -8.26 12.23
N ALA A 55 1.04 -7.59 13.01
CA ALA A 55 -0.11 -6.85 12.49
C ALA A 55 0.19 -5.37 12.15
N GLY A 56 1.36 -4.85 12.54
CA GLY A 56 1.77 -3.45 12.28
C GLY A 56 0.97 -2.41 13.04
N GLN A 57 0.38 -2.77 14.18
CA GLN A 57 -0.44 -1.86 14.99
C GLN A 57 0.32 -1.43 16.24
N VAL A 58 0.58 -0.13 16.36
CA VAL A 58 1.16 0.46 17.57
C VAL A 58 0.05 0.67 18.60
N SER A 59 0.30 0.24 19.84
CA SER A 59 -0.60 0.48 20.96
C SER A 59 0.18 0.94 22.19
N PHE A 60 -0.31 1.99 22.84
CA PHE A 60 0.23 2.49 24.11
C PHE A 60 -0.78 2.25 25.25
N GLY A 61 -1.71 1.32 25.07
CA GLY A 61 -2.73 0.96 26.07
C GLY A 61 -2.45 -0.34 26.82
N HIS A 62 -1.36 -1.05 26.49
CA HIS A 62 -1.11 -2.40 27.02
C HIS A 62 -0.87 -2.45 28.52
N VAL A 63 -0.44 -1.33 29.10
CA VAL A 63 -0.40 -1.17 30.55
C VAL A 63 -1.77 -1.33 31.22
N GLY A 64 -2.86 -0.94 30.55
CA GLY A 64 -4.22 -1.16 31.04
C GLY A 64 -4.58 -2.65 31.08
N PHE A 65 -4.19 -3.44 30.09
CA PHE A 65 -4.43 -4.89 30.10
C PHE A 65 -3.59 -5.61 31.16
N TYR A 66 -2.35 -5.15 31.35
CA TYR A 66 -1.48 -5.59 32.43
C TYR A 66 -2.10 -5.27 33.81
N ALA A 67 -2.63 -4.06 33.99
CA ALA A 67 -3.34 -3.66 35.20
C ALA A 67 -4.61 -4.52 35.44
N LEU A 68 -5.42 -4.76 34.41
CA LEU A 68 -6.61 -5.62 34.51
C LEU A 68 -6.26 -7.03 34.97
N GLY A 69 -5.18 -7.62 34.44
CA GLY A 69 -4.70 -8.93 34.89
C GLY A 69 -4.25 -8.92 36.35
N ALA A 70 -3.49 -7.90 36.75
CA ALA A 70 -3.01 -7.74 38.12
C ALA A 70 -4.16 -7.55 39.13
N TYR A 71 -5.09 -6.65 38.83
CA TYR A 71 -6.27 -6.40 39.67
C TYR A 71 -7.23 -7.58 39.70
N ALA A 72 -7.42 -8.31 38.59
CA ALA A 72 -8.24 -9.51 38.60
C ALA A 72 -7.69 -10.55 39.58
N VAL A 73 -6.37 -10.84 39.51
CA VAL A 73 -5.74 -11.78 40.45
C VAL A 73 -5.79 -11.26 41.89
N ALA A 74 -5.48 -9.98 42.11
CA ALA A 74 -5.51 -9.37 43.44
C ALA A 74 -6.91 -9.45 44.07
N VAL A 75 -7.96 -9.07 43.34
CA VAL A 75 -9.35 -9.09 43.82
C VAL A 75 -9.84 -10.51 44.07
N LEU A 76 -9.61 -11.42 43.12
CA LEU A 76 -10.14 -12.79 43.22
C LEU A 76 -9.47 -13.58 44.35
N THR A 77 -8.18 -13.36 44.60
CA THR A 77 -7.46 -14.05 45.68
C THR A 77 -7.73 -13.46 47.06
N THR A 78 -7.82 -12.13 47.19
CA THR A 78 -7.98 -11.47 48.50
C THR A 78 -9.43 -11.32 48.94
N LYS A 79 -10.36 -11.01 48.01
CA LYS A 79 -11.77 -10.72 48.34
C LYS A 79 -12.68 -11.91 48.09
N ALA A 80 -12.46 -12.63 47.00
CA ALA A 80 -13.29 -13.80 46.65
C ALA A 80 -12.73 -15.13 47.19
N GLY A 81 -11.53 -15.13 47.78
CA GLY A 81 -10.90 -16.32 48.35
C GLY A 81 -10.56 -17.41 47.33
N LEU A 82 -10.52 -17.09 46.04
CA LEU A 82 -10.16 -18.04 44.99
C LEU A 82 -8.66 -18.35 45.03
N SER A 83 -8.29 -19.57 44.65
CA SER A 83 -6.89 -19.93 44.48
C SER A 83 -6.25 -19.15 43.33
N PHE A 84 -4.94 -18.85 43.46
CA PHE A 84 -4.15 -18.23 42.41
C PHE A 84 -4.30 -18.95 41.05
N TRP A 85 -4.31 -20.28 41.06
CA TRP A 85 -4.39 -21.11 39.85
C TRP A 85 -5.69 -20.95 39.08
N LEU A 86 -6.79 -20.54 39.75
CA LEU A 86 -8.05 -20.22 39.10
C LEU A 86 -8.13 -18.74 38.74
N ALA A 87 -7.68 -17.86 39.64
CA ALA A 87 -7.71 -16.41 39.45
C ALA A 87 -6.85 -15.97 38.24
N TRP A 88 -5.71 -16.61 38.02
CA TRP A 88 -4.76 -16.22 36.98
C TRP A 88 -5.30 -16.43 35.56
N PRO A 89 -5.82 -17.61 35.16
CA PRO A 89 -6.50 -17.78 33.87
C PRO A 89 -7.72 -16.87 33.69
N ILE A 90 -8.49 -16.60 34.76
CA ILE A 90 -9.63 -15.66 34.70
C ILE A 90 -9.15 -14.26 34.34
N GLY A 91 -8.05 -13.78 34.94
CA GLY A 91 -7.44 -12.50 34.60
C GLY A 91 -6.99 -12.42 33.13
N VAL A 92 -6.41 -13.51 32.60
CA VAL A 92 -6.03 -13.62 31.19
C VAL A 92 -7.24 -13.52 30.26
N LEU A 93 -8.30 -14.27 30.57
CA LEU A 93 -9.55 -14.25 29.79
C LEU A 93 -10.24 -12.89 29.84
N LEU A 94 -10.27 -12.24 31.02
CA LEU A 94 -10.81 -10.90 31.20
C LEU A 94 -10.06 -9.89 30.33
N ALA A 95 -8.72 -9.86 30.41
CA ALA A 95 -7.90 -8.96 29.61
C ALA A 95 -8.10 -9.20 28.11
N GLY A 96 -8.16 -10.47 27.67
CA GLY A 96 -8.45 -10.83 26.28
C GLY A 96 -9.85 -10.39 25.81
N ALA A 97 -10.88 -10.55 26.65
CA ALA A 97 -12.25 -10.13 26.35
C ALA A 97 -12.37 -8.60 26.24
N VAL A 98 -11.75 -7.86 27.17
CA VAL A 98 -11.69 -6.39 27.10
C VAL A 98 -10.88 -5.95 25.89
N GLY A 99 -9.80 -6.66 25.54
CA GLY A 99 -9.04 -6.42 24.32
C GLY A 99 -9.88 -6.60 23.05
N LEU A 100 -10.70 -7.65 22.99
CA LEU A 100 -11.62 -7.88 21.88
C LEU A 100 -12.69 -6.78 21.79
N LEU A 101 -13.19 -6.31 22.94
CA LEU A 101 -14.14 -5.19 23.00
C LEU A 101 -13.49 -3.90 22.48
N LEU A 102 -12.27 -3.59 22.93
CA LEU A 102 -11.52 -2.40 22.51
C LEU A 102 -11.17 -2.44 21.01
N ALA A 103 -11.01 -3.64 20.44
CA ALA A 103 -10.78 -3.80 19.00
C ALA A 103 -11.93 -3.23 18.15
N VAL A 104 -13.17 -3.22 18.62
CA VAL A 104 -14.32 -2.72 17.84
C VAL A 104 -14.18 -1.24 17.43
N PRO A 105 -13.99 -0.28 18.36
CA PRO A 105 -13.74 1.11 18.00
C PRO A 105 -12.33 1.31 17.42
N ALA A 106 -11.32 0.60 17.94
CA ALA A 106 -9.93 0.73 17.52
C ALA A 106 -9.72 0.36 16.03
N LEU A 107 -10.46 -0.61 15.50
CA LEU A 107 -10.32 -1.05 14.11
C LEU A 107 -11.05 -0.16 13.10
N ARG A 108 -11.84 0.82 13.57
CA ARG A 108 -12.44 1.85 12.70
C ARG A 108 -11.49 3.01 12.43
N VAL A 109 -10.41 3.12 13.21
CA VAL A 109 -9.43 4.20 13.11
C VAL A 109 -8.09 3.67 12.61
N LYS A 110 -7.33 4.50 11.89
CA LYS A 110 -6.03 4.14 11.30
C LYS A 110 -4.92 5.04 11.83
N GLY A 111 -3.70 4.51 11.87
CA GLY A 111 -2.49 5.27 12.19
C GLY A 111 -2.52 5.89 13.60
N PRO A 112 -2.21 7.19 13.76
CA PRO A 112 -2.09 7.86 15.07
C PRO A 112 -3.36 7.79 15.94
N TYR A 113 -4.55 7.75 15.31
CA TYR A 113 -5.81 7.67 16.03
C TYR A 113 -5.96 6.37 16.83
N LEU A 114 -5.39 5.26 16.33
CA LEU A 114 -5.37 4.00 17.08
C LEU A 114 -4.54 4.14 18.36
N ALA A 115 -3.37 4.79 18.27
CA ALA A 115 -2.53 5.06 19.43
C ALA A 115 -3.31 5.87 20.48
N MET A 116 -3.98 6.95 20.07
CA MET A 116 -4.80 7.78 20.97
C MET A 116 -5.92 7.00 21.68
N VAL A 117 -6.67 6.16 20.94
CA VAL A 117 -7.71 5.29 21.55
C VAL A 117 -7.11 4.37 22.60
N THR A 118 -5.93 3.82 22.35
CA THR A 118 -5.27 2.91 23.30
C THR A 118 -4.68 3.65 24.52
N ILE A 119 -4.18 4.87 24.34
CA ILE A 119 -3.75 5.74 25.46
C ILE A 119 -4.93 6.07 26.36
N ALA A 120 -6.04 6.51 25.77
CA ALA A 120 -7.27 6.81 26.50
C ALA A 120 -7.75 5.59 27.28
N PHE A 121 -7.68 4.39 26.69
CA PHE A 121 -7.98 3.14 27.41
C PHE A 121 -7.06 2.93 28.62
N GLY A 122 -5.75 3.15 28.48
CA GLY A 122 -4.82 3.06 29.61
C GLY A 122 -5.23 3.99 30.77
N PHE A 123 -5.53 5.25 30.46
CA PHE A 123 -6.01 6.22 31.45
C PHE A 123 -7.36 5.83 32.08
N ILE A 124 -8.29 5.29 31.29
CA ILE A 124 -9.60 4.84 31.79
C ILE A 124 -9.40 3.72 32.82
N VAL A 125 -8.51 2.76 32.56
CA VAL A 125 -8.23 1.68 33.51
C VAL A 125 -7.55 2.22 34.77
N GLU A 126 -6.57 3.09 34.64
CA GLU A 126 -5.86 3.71 35.78
C GLU A 126 -6.81 4.53 36.66
N HIS A 127 -7.56 5.47 36.07
CA HIS A 127 -8.52 6.31 36.80
C HIS A 127 -9.69 5.49 37.34
N GLY A 128 -10.17 4.50 36.59
CA GLY A 128 -11.19 3.56 37.06
C GLY A 128 -10.71 2.78 38.29
N ALA A 129 -9.44 2.38 38.33
CA ALA A 129 -8.84 1.73 39.49
C ALA A 129 -8.69 2.69 40.69
N VAL A 130 -8.49 3.98 40.47
CA VAL A 130 -8.46 5.00 41.54
C VAL A 130 -9.86 5.26 42.12
N GLU A 131 -10.87 5.40 41.26
CA GLU A 131 -12.24 5.76 41.67
C GLU A 131 -13.01 4.60 42.29
N TRP A 132 -12.76 3.35 41.86
CA TRP A 132 -13.53 2.19 42.30
C TRP A 132 -13.06 1.61 43.65
N ARG A 133 -13.05 2.45 44.68
CA ARG A 133 -12.48 2.17 46.02
C ARG A 133 -12.93 0.83 46.61
N GLY A 134 -14.20 0.46 46.45
CA GLY A 134 -14.75 -0.79 46.98
C GLY A 134 -14.16 -2.05 46.32
N LEU A 135 -13.74 -1.98 45.06
CA LEU A 135 -13.20 -3.13 44.31
C LEU A 135 -11.67 -3.15 44.33
N THR A 136 -11.02 -2.03 44.06
CA THR A 136 -9.56 -1.93 43.84
C THR A 136 -8.78 -1.39 45.05
N GLY A 137 -9.47 -0.93 46.09
CA GLY A 137 -8.84 -0.21 47.20
C GLY A 137 -8.50 1.25 46.88
N GLY A 138 -8.85 1.74 45.68
CA GLY A 138 -8.58 3.10 45.24
C GLY A 138 -7.08 3.41 45.19
N GLN A 139 -6.68 4.59 45.66
CA GLN A 139 -5.26 4.98 45.72
C GLN A 139 -4.40 4.07 46.63
N ASN A 140 -5.00 3.43 47.63
CA ASN A 140 -4.29 2.55 48.56
C ASN A 140 -3.96 1.18 47.95
N GLY A 141 -4.66 0.80 46.88
CA GLY A 141 -4.48 -0.49 46.23
C GLY A 141 -4.93 -1.70 47.06
N ILE A 142 -4.50 -2.88 46.65
CA ILE A 142 -4.75 -4.16 47.32
C ILE A 142 -3.41 -4.72 47.82
N MET A 143 -3.37 -5.14 49.09
CA MET A 143 -2.19 -5.69 49.77
C MET A 143 -2.44 -7.14 50.19
N GLY A 144 -1.38 -7.88 50.52
CA GLY A 144 -1.51 -9.25 51.06
C GLY A 144 -1.87 -10.29 50.01
N ILE A 145 -1.40 -10.10 48.77
CA ILE A 145 -1.70 -11.00 47.65
C ILE A 145 -0.86 -12.26 47.81
N ALA A 146 -1.52 -13.40 48.00
CA ALA A 146 -0.84 -14.67 48.24
C ALA A 146 -0.05 -15.16 47.01
N ALA A 147 1.23 -15.46 47.21
CA ALA A 147 2.07 -16.05 46.17
C ALA A 147 1.76 -17.55 45.99
N PRO A 148 1.82 -18.08 44.76
CA PRO A 148 1.67 -19.51 44.51
C PRO A 148 2.87 -20.31 45.02
N ALA A 149 2.64 -21.60 45.28
CA ALA A 149 3.69 -22.59 45.49
C ALA A 149 3.85 -23.45 44.22
N LEU A 150 5.10 -23.74 43.82
CA LEU A 150 5.42 -24.52 42.62
C LEU A 150 6.61 -25.45 42.91
N PHE A 151 6.41 -26.77 42.84
CA PHE A 151 7.47 -27.79 43.01
C PHE A 151 8.38 -27.57 44.24
N GLY A 152 7.81 -27.15 45.38
CA GLY A 152 8.56 -26.86 46.62
C GLY A 152 9.17 -25.46 46.69
N LEU A 153 9.13 -24.67 45.62
CA LEU A 153 9.40 -23.23 45.65
C LEU A 153 8.15 -22.49 46.14
N ALA A 154 8.35 -21.42 46.92
CA ALA A 154 7.31 -20.54 47.40
C ALA A 154 7.71 -19.07 47.23
N GLY A 155 6.74 -18.16 47.33
CA GLY A 155 6.97 -16.71 47.27
C GLY A 155 7.49 -16.26 45.90
N GLU A 156 8.38 -15.27 45.92
CA GLU A 156 8.98 -14.65 44.73
C GLU A 156 9.69 -15.65 43.80
N ARG A 157 10.31 -16.71 44.36
CA ARG A 157 11.01 -17.74 43.57
C ARG A 157 10.05 -18.59 42.74
N ALA A 158 8.88 -18.93 43.30
CA ALA A 158 7.85 -19.67 42.59
C ALA A 158 7.28 -18.84 41.44
N VAL A 159 7.04 -17.54 41.70
CA VAL A 159 6.53 -16.61 40.68
C VAL A 159 7.57 -16.38 39.58
N ALA A 160 8.85 -16.22 39.92
CA ALA A 160 9.94 -16.08 38.96
C ALA A 160 10.07 -17.33 38.07
N ALA A 161 10.07 -18.52 38.65
CA ALA A 161 10.12 -19.77 37.90
C ALA A 161 8.91 -19.91 36.96
N LEU A 162 7.71 -19.56 37.44
CA LEU A 162 6.49 -19.58 36.64
C LEU A 162 6.53 -18.56 35.48
N ALA A 163 7.05 -17.34 35.72
CA ALA A 163 7.22 -16.32 34.70
C ALA A 163 8.22 -16.76 33.62
N VAL A 164 9.35 -17.37 34.01
CA VAL A 164 10.35 -17.92 33.07
C VAL A 164 9.76 -19.06 32.24
N LEU A 165 9.04 -20.00 32.86
CA LEU A 165 8.35 -21.10 32.18
C LEU A 165 7.29 -20.58 31.19
N ALA A 166 6.43 -19.66 31.64
CA ALA A 166 5.40 -19.05 30.80
C ALA A 166 6.04 -18.31 29.63
N CYS A 167 7.10 -17.54 29.86
CA CYS A 167 7.84 -16.85 28.81
C CYS A 167 8.39 -17.84 27.77
N ALA A 168 9.05 -18.92 28.18
CA ALA A 168 9.59 -19.92 27.28
C ALA A 168 8.51 -20.61 26.43
N VAL A 169 7.38 -20.98 27.04
CA VAL A 169 6.23 -21.54 26.32
C VAL A 169 5.69 -20.52 25.31
N LEU A 170 5.55 -19.25 25.71
CA LEU A 170 5.02 -18.20 24.84
C LEU A 170 5.93 -17.87 23.66
N VAL A 171 7.26 -17.97 23.82
CA VAL A 171 8.19 -17.84 22.70
C VAL A 171 7.97 -18.96 21.68
N LEU A 172 7.79 -20.20 22.13
CA LEU A 172 7.49 -21.34 21.25
C LEU A 172 6.13 -21.17 20.56
N LEU A 173 5.11 -20.74 21.29
CA LEU A 173 3.78 -20.46 20.75
C LEU A 173 3.81 -19.32 19.74
N TYR A 174 4.57 -18.26 20.01
CA TYR A 174 4.79 -17.16 19.06
C TYR A 174 5.53 -17.66 17.81
N ALA A 175 6.57 -18.47 17.96
CA ALA A 175 7.30 -19.06 16.82
C ALA A 175 6.41 -19.97 15.96
N TRP A 176 5.44 -20.67 16.56
CA TRP A 176 4.43 -21.44 15.83
C TRP A 176 3.42 -20.54 15.14
N LEU A 177 2.90 -19.51 15.83
CA LEU A 177 1.99 -18.52 15.26
C LEU A 177 2.63 -17.83 14.04
N ASP A 178 3.88 -17.38 14.18
CA ASP A 178 4.68 -16.73 13.13
C ASP A 178 4.76 -17.55 11.84
N ARG A 179 4.84 -18.88 11.96
CA ARG A 179 4.91 -19.81 10.82
C ARG A 179 3.55 -20.36 10.37
N SER A 180 2.49 -20.01 11.07
CA SER A 180 1.14 -20.46 10.73
C SER A 180 0.51 -19.60 9.64
N ALA A 181 -0.61 -20.07 9.09
CA ALA A 181 -1.44 -19.26 8.20
C ALA A 181 -1.92 -17.95 8.87
N TRP A 182 -2.10 -17.95 10.21
CA TRP A 182 -2.43 -16.73 10.96
C TRP A 182 -1.30 -15.72 10.98
N GLY A 183 -0.05 -16.16 11.21
CA GLY A 183 1.12 -15.27 11.15
C GLY A 183 1.31 -14.67 9.76
N ALA A 184 1.15 -15.48 8.72
CA ALA A 184 1.17 -15.02 7.34
C ALA A 184 0.02 -14.04 7.03
N ALA A 185 -1.20 -14.31 7.51
CA ALA A 185 -2.34 -13.42 7.35
C ALA A 185 -2.18 -12.08 8.08
N LEU A 186 -1.59 -12.08 9.29
CA LEU A 186 -1.30 -10.85 10.04
C LEU A 186 -0.35 -9.94 9.26
N ARG A 187 0.75 -10.51 8.73
CA ARG A 187 1.69 -9.78 7.86
C ARG A 187 1.05 -9.33 6.55
N ALA A 188 0.22 -10.17 5.92
CA ALA A 188 -0.51 -9.80 4.71
C ALA A 188 -1.43 -8.59 4.94
N VAL A 189 -2.18 -8.58 6.05
CA VAL A 189 -3.06 -7.47 6.43
C VAL A 189 -2.27 -6.20 6.75
N ARG A 190 -1.09 -6.34 7.36
CA ARG A 190 -0.16 -5.23 7.59
C ARG A 190 0.34 -4.63 6.28
N ASP A 191 0.74 -5.48 5.32
CA ASP A 191 1.31 -5.04 4.04
C ASP A 191 0.24 -4.42 3.12
N SER A 192 -0.93 -5.07 3.00
CA SER A 192 -2.09 -4.52 2.29
C SER A 192 -3.41 -5.15 2.77
N GLU A 193 -4.25 -4.33 3.40
CA GLU A 193 -5.64 -4.70 3.75
C GLU A 193 -6.46 -5.04 2.51
N VAL A 194 -6.33 -4.22 1.46
CA VAL A 194 -7.08 -4.34 0.20
C VAL A 194 -6.81 -5.68 -0.48
N ALA A 195 -5.53 -6.03 -0.63
CA ALA A 195 -5.14 -7.31 -1.21
C ALA A 195 -5.53 -8.50 -0.32
N SER A 196 -5.46 -8.34 1.01
CA SER A 196 -5.90 -9.39 1.95
C SER A 196 -7.38 -9.71 1.79
N GLU A 197 -8.23 -8.69 1.59
CA GLU A 197 -9.65 -8.89 1.33
C GLU A 197 -9.89 -9.62 0.00
N SER A 198 -9.12 -9.31 -1.04
CA SER A 198 -9.25 -9.99 -2.34
C SER A 198 -8.97 -11.50 -2.29
N ILE A 199 -8.25 -11.97 -1.28
CA ILE A 199 -7.97 -13.40 -1.05
C ILE A 199 -8.80 -14.00 0.10
N ALA A 200 -9.98 -13.43 0.35
CA ALA A 200 -10.96 -13.89 1.34
C ALA A 200 -10.54 -13.77 2.82
N ILE A 201 -9.45 -13.07 3.14
CA ILE A 201 -9.07 -12.76 4.52
C ILE A 201 -9.86 -11.53 4.99
N ALA A 202 -10.38 -11.56 6.21
CA ALA A 202 -11.10 -10.41 6.79
C ALA A 202 -10.15 -9.62 7.73
N PRO A 203 -9.66 -8.42 7.34
CA PRO A 203 -8.72 -7.64 8.14
C PRO A 203 -9.21 -7.37 9.55
N VAL A 204 -10.50 -7.01 9.69
CA VAL A 204 -11.13 -6.74 11.00
C VAL A 204 -11.00 -7.93 11.94
N ARG A 205 -11.29 -9.14 11.46
CA ARG A 205 -11.17 -10.37 12.28
C ARG A 205 -9.73 -10.66 12.65
N VAL A 206 -8.81 -10.54 11.68
CA VAL A 206 -7.38 -10.84 11.90
C VAL A 206 -6.79 -9.89 12.93
N LYS A 207 -7.05 -8.58 12.81
CA LYS A 207 -6.58 -7.58 13.76
C LYS A 207 -7.25 -7.70 15.12
N ALA A 208 -8.54 -8.01 15.18
CA ALA A 208 -9.25 -8.22 16.46
C ALA A 208 -8.66 -9.39 17.25
N VAL A 209 -8.33 -10.50 16.57
CA VAL A 209 -7.67 -11.65 17.20
C VAL A 209 -6.25 -11.28 17.65
N ALA A 210 -5.50 -10.51 16.86
CA ALA A 210 -4.18 -10.02 17.26
C ALA A 210 -4.27 -9.18 18.54
N PHE A 211 -5.24 -8.28 18.60
CA PHE A 211 -5.46 -7.39 19.74
C PHE A 211 -5.87 -8.18 21.00
N ALA A 212 -6.83 -9.10 20.88
CA ALA A 212 -7.27 -9.94 21.99
C ALA A 212 -6.15 -10.85 22.53
N LEU A 213 -5.35 -11.47 21.63
CA LEU A 213 -4.20 -12.28 22.03
C LEU A 213 -3.13 -11.43 22.73
N SER A 214 -2.84 -10.26 22.17
CA SER A 214 -1.88 -9.31 22.73
C SER A 214 -2.29 -8.84 24.13
N ALA A 215 -3.57 -8.50 24.30
CA ALA A 215 -4.17 -8.11 25.58
C ALA A 215 -4.18 -9.25 26.61
N ALA A 216 -4.52 -10.47 26.19
CA ALA A 216 -4.48 -11.65 27.05
C ALA A 216 -3.06 -11.92 27.59
N LEU A 217 -2.03 -11.77 26.75
CA LEU A 217 -0.63 -11.93 27.18
C LEU A 217 -0.16 -10.82 28.10
N ALA A 218 -0.62 -9.57 27.90
CA ALA A 218 -0.38 -8.49 28.85
C ALA A 218 -1.05 -8.79 30.21
N GLY A 219 -2.30 -9.26 30.20
CA GLY A 219 -3.01 -9.70 31.41
C GLY A 219 -2.35 -10.90 32.10
N LEU A 220 -1.77 -11.83 31.33
CA LEU A 220 -1.00 -12.96 31.86
C LEU A 220 0.20 -12.49 32.67
N ALA A 221 0.97 -11.54 32.15
CA ALA A 221 2.09 -10.95 32.86
C ALA A 221 1.62 -10.15 34.09
N GLY A 222 0.55 -9.36 33.96
CA GLY A 222 -0.03 -8.60 35.06
C GLY A 222 -0.51 -9.48 36.22
N GLY A 223 -1.13 -10.61 35.91
CA GLY A 223 -1.58 -11.57 36.92
C GLY A 223 -0.43 -12.24 37.69
N LEU A 224 0.76 -12.37 37.08
CA LEU A 224 1.98 -12.82 37.76
C LEU A 224 2.67 -11.70 38.54
N PHE A 225 2.54 -10.45 38.09
CA PHE A 225 3.07 -9.28 38.78
C PHE A 225 2.44 -9.08 40.16
N ALA A 226 1.13 -9.29 40.29
CA ALA A 226 0.39 -9.11 41.53
C ALA A 226 0.98 -9.90 42.72
N PRO A 227 1.18 -11.24 42.64
CA PRO A 227 1.85 -12.00 43.69
C PRO A 227 3.36 -11.79 43.77
N LEU A 228 4.02 -11.32 42.69
CA LEU A 228 5.46 -10.99 42.72
C LEU A 228 5.72 -9.76 43.60
N SER A 229 4.92 -8.71 43.44
CA SER A 229 5.05 -7.46 44.20
C SER A 229 4.37 -7.54 45.57
N GLY A 230 3.44 -8.47 45.78
CA GLY A 230 2.67 -8.63 47.03
C GLY A 230 1.60 -7.55 47.25
N PHE A 231 1.59 -6.50 46.42
CA PHE A 231 0.62 -5.43 46.39
C PHE A 231 0.40 -4.91 44.97
N VAL A 232 -0.76 -4.27 44.75
CA VAL A 232 -1.15 -3.68 43.46
C VAL A 232 -1.78 -2.31 43.68
N THR A 233 -1.14 -1.25 43.17
CA THR A 233 -1.63 0.15 43.24
C THR A 233 -1.76 0.78 41.85
N PRO A 234 -2.67 1.75 41.64
CA PRO A 234 -2.92 2.32 40.31
C PRO A 234 -1.69 2.99 39.68
N GLN A 235 -0.85 3.66 40.49
CA GLN A 235 0.33 4.40 40.02
C GLN A 235 1.41 3.49 39.41
N THR A 236 1.36 2.19 39.73
CA THR A 236 2.26 1.18 39.14
C THR A 236 2.00 1.01 37.63
N PHE A 237 0.82 1.40 37.15
CA PHE A 237 0.35 1.16 35.78
C PHE A 237 0.29 2.43 34.92
N GLY A 238 1.24 3.35 35.12
CA GLY A 238 1.28 4.62 34.41
C GLY A 238 1.77 4.55 32.96
N MET A 239 1.72 5.69 32.28
CA MET A 239 2.10 5.85 30.87
C MET A 239 3.55 5.44 30.57
N LEU A 240 4.49 5.70 31.50
CA LEU A 240 5.89 5.34 31.33
C LEU A 240 6.07 3.83 31.11
N GLN A 241 5.36 3.01 31.89
CA GLN A 241 5.40 1.55 31.75
C GLN A 241 4.91 1.11 30.36
N SER A 242 3.88 1.77 29.84
CA SER A 242 3.37 1.51 28.49
C SER A 242 4.40 1.80 27.39
N ILE A 243 5.15 2.91 27.54
CA ILE A 243 6.25 3.27 26.64
C ILE A 243 7.35 2.22 26.69
N LEU A 244 7.70 1.72 27.89
CA LEU A 244 8.69 0.67 28.05
C LEU A 244 8.28 -0.63 27.33
N PHE A 245 7.00 -1.01 27.34
CA PHE A 245 6.52 -2.18 26.58
C PHE A 245 6.70 -2.03 25.07
N VAL A 246 6.44 -0.84 24.53
CA VAL A 246 6.70 -0.55 23.10
C VAL A 246 8.20 -0.61 22.82
N LEU A 247 9.01 -0.02 23.72
CA LEU A 247 10.46 0.00 23.59
C LEU A 247 11.07 -1.41 23.56
N VAL A 248 10.57 -2.34 24.38
CA VAL A 248 11.00 -3.75 24.36
C VAL A 248 10.87 -4.35 22.95
N VAL A 249 9.75 -4.12 22.26
CA VAL A 249 9.56 -4.67 20.91
C VAL A 249 10.40 -3.94 19.87
N MET A 250 10.51 -2.62 19.97
CA MET A 250 11.29 -1.79 19.03
C MET A 250 12.79 -2.09 19.12
N VAL A 251 13.36 -2.08 20.33
CA VAL A 251 14.78 -2.42 20.60
C VAL A 251 15.07 -3.85 20.23
N GLY A 252 14.20 -4.78 20.63
CA GLY A 252 14.34 -6.19 20.33
C GLY A 252 14.31 -6.52 18.82
N GLY A 253 13.46 -5.81 18.08
CA GLY A 253 13.21 -6.03 16.66
C GLY A 253 11.79 -6.52 16.43
N ALA A 254 10.94 -5.62 15.92
CA ALA A 254 9.54 -5.90 15.65
C ALA A 254 9.37 -7.02 14.61
N GLY A 255 8.56 -8.02 14.95
CA GLY A 255 8.30 -9.21 14.13
C GLY A 255 9.35 -10.33 14.27
N ALA A 256 10.43 -10.12 15.03
CA ALA A 256 11.42 -11.17 15.27
C ALA A 256 11.00 -12.05 16.47
N VAL A 257 11.14 -13.38 16.34
CA VAL A 257 10.82 -14.35 17.41
C VAL A 257 11.63 -14.11 18.69
N ALA A 258 12.93 -13.84 18.55
CA ALA A 258 13.81 -13.55 19.69
C ALA A 258 13.77 -12.07 20.12
N GLY A 259 13.12 -11.20 19.35
CA GLY A 259 13.11 -9.76 19.58
C GLY A 259 12.63 -9.39 20.99
N PRO A 260 11.44 -9.82 21.43
CA PRO A 260 10.92 -9.51 22.76
C PRO A 260 11.84 -9.90 23.92
N LEU A 261 12.57 -11.01 23.81
CA LEU A 261 13.52 -11.42 24.86
C LEU A 261 14.75 -10.51 24.89
N ILE A 262 15.33 -10.21 23.73
CA ILE A 262 16.48 -9.30 23.63
C ILE A 262 16.08 -7.92 24.15
N GLY A 263 14.92 -7.42 23.71
CA GLY A 263 14.37 -6.17 24.17
C GLY A 263 14.11 -6.13 25.67
N ALA A 264 13.53 -7.20 26.24
CA ALA A 264 13.26 -7.29 27.67
C ALA A 264 14.55 -7.39 28.50
N LEU A 265 15.58 -8.08 28.00
CA LEU A 265 16.91 -8.10 28.63
C LEU A 265 17.54 -6.72 28.63
N VAL A 266 17.54 -6.01 27.49
CA VAL A 266 18.10 -4.66 27.42
C VAL A 266 17.31 -3.68 28.28
N VAL A 267 15.99 -3.60 28.09
CA VAL A 267 15.13 -2.63 28.77
C VAL A 267 14.98 -2.96 30.25
N GLY A 268 14.95 -4.23 30.63
CA GLY A 268 14.81 -4.65 32.02
C GLY A 268 16.11 -4.57 32.84
N LEU A 269 17.28 -4.77 32.22
CA LEU A 269 18.57 -4.65 32.93
C LEU A 269 19.17 -3.24 32.87
N LEU A 270 18.75 -2.39 31.91
CA LEU A 270 19.28 -1.04 31.80
C LEU A 270 19.06 -0.19 33.07
N PRO A 271 17.89 -0.21 33.74
CA PRO A 271 17.72 0.48 35.01
C PRO A 271 18.72 0.04 36.08
N GLU A 272 19.03 -1.25 36.16
CA GLU A 272 19.98 -1.81 37.12
C GLU A 272 21.41 -1.34 36.83
N LEU A 273 21.79 -1.29 35.56
CA LEU A 273 23.09 -0.75 35.13
C LEU A 273 23.21 0.76 35.40
N LEU A 274 22.08 1.46 35.44
CA LEU A 274 21.98 2.90 35.67
C LEU A 274 21.53 3.24 37.10
N ALA A 275 21.57 2.29 38.04
CA ALA A 275 21.12 2.52 39.43
C ALA A 275 21.88 3.66 40.12
N GLY A 276 23.13 3.94 39.72
CA GLY A 276 23.90 5.09 40.22
C GLY A 276 23.58 6.44 39.54
N MET A 277 22.69 6.46 38.54
CA MET A 277 22.36 7.63 37.71
C MET A 277 20.84 7.73 37.45
N GLU A 278 20.02 7.48 38.48
CA GLU A 278 18.55 7.36 38.34
C GLU A 278 17.90 8.58 37.67
N ASP A 279 18.36 9.79 37.97
CA ASP A 279 17.87 11.05 37.38
C ASP A 279 18.03 11.11 35.85
N TRP A 280 19.06 10.44 35.32
CA TRP A 280 19.39 10.43 33.89
C TRP A 280 18.74 9.27 33.14
N ARG A 281 18.06 8.34 33.82
CA ARG A 281 17.52 7.11 33.24
C ARG A 281 16.59 7.35 32.06
N LEU A 282 15.73 8.37 32.13
CA LEU A 282 14.82 8.74 31.04
C LEU A 282 15.59 9.25 29.81
N LEU A 283 16.66 10.01 30.00
CA LEU A 283 17.51 10.48 28.90
C LEU A 283 18.16 9.30 28.18
N PHE A 284 18.68 8.32 28.93
CA PHE A 284 19.28 7.11 28.35
C PHE A 284 18.26 6.26 27.59
N PHE A 285 17.03 6.10 28.09
CA PHE A 285 15.98 5.40 27.35
C PHE A 285 15.61 6.13 26.04
N GLY A 286 15.51 7.47 26.09
CA GLY A 286 15.27 8.28 24.89
C GLY A 286 16.41 8.17 23.87
N ALA A 287 17.66 8.28 24.32
CA ALA A 287 18.84 8.12 23.48
C ALA A 287 18.93 6.71 22.87
N LEU A 288 18.69 5.66 23.66
CA LEU A 288 18.64 4.29 23.19
C LEU A 288 17.58 4.11 22.08
N LEU A 289 16.38 4.66 22.27
CA LEU A 289 15.33 4.61 21.26
C LEU A 289 15.75 5.30 19.96
N LEU A 290 16.35 6.49 20.04
CA LEU A 290 16.84 7.22 18.86
C LEU A 290 17.95 6.46 18.14
N VAL A 291 18.92 5.89 18.87
CA VAL A 291 20.01 5.10 18.31
C VAL A 291 19.49 3.86 17.62
N VAL A 292 18.55 3.12 18.24
CA VAL A 292 17.95 1.95 17.59
C VAL A 292 17.18 2.35 16.34
N LEU A 293 16.39 3.42 16.40
CA LEU A 293 15.61 3.87 15.23
C LEU A 293 16.52 4.29 14.07
N TRP A 294 17.67 4.88 14.36
CA TRP A 294 18.63 5.33 13.36
C TRP A 294 19.54 4.20 12.84
N ALA A 295 20.16 3.42 13.72
CA ALA A 295 21.20 2.44 13.37
C ALA A 295 20.66 1.02 13.14
N ALA A 296 19.49 0.69 13.70
CA ALA A 296 18.91 -0.66 13.65
C ALA A 296 17.39 -0.59 13.40
N PRO A 297 16.94 -0.21 12.19
CA PRO A 297 15.51 -0.05 11.88
C PRO A 297 14.69 -1.35 11.98
N LEU A 298 15.35 -2.51 12.05
CA LEU A 298 14.76 -3.83 12.32
C LEU A 298 15.04 -4.35 13.75
N GLY A 299 15.51 -3.46 14.63
CA GLY A 299 15.99 -3.74 15.98
C GLY A 299 17.26 -4.59 16.03
N VAL A 300 17.70 -4.92 17.25
CA VAL A 300 18.93 -5.67 17.51
C VAL A 300 18.89 -7.05 16.86
N ALA A 301 17.74 -7.74 16.86
CA ALA A 301 17.60 -9.03 16.19
C ALA A 301 17.83 -8.98 14.66
N GLY A 302 17.53 -7.84 14.02
CA GLY A 302 17.70 -7.65 12.58
C GLY A 302 19.17 -7.61 12.14
N LEU A 303 20.05 -7.01 12.96
CA LEU A 303 21.50 -6.93 12.69
C LEU A 303 22.13 -8.31 12.55
N PHE A 304 21.74 -9.26 13.42
CA PHE A 304 22.24 -10.64 13.38
C PHE A 304 21.60 -11.49 12.27
N ALA A 305 20.43 -11.09 11.75
CA ALA A 305 19.73 -11.81 10.70
C ALA A 305 20.33 -11.55 9.30
N GLY A 306 20.83 -10.33 9.04
CA GLY A 306 21.43 -9.95 7.77
C GLY A 306 22.69 -10.75 7.43
N TRP A 307 23.51 -11.07 8.45
CA TRP A 307 24.79 -11.78 8.28
C TRP A 307 24.64 -13.27 7.90
N ARG A 308 23.44 -13.85 8.05
CA ARG A 308 23.16 -15.28 7.81
C ARG A 308 22.25 -15.56 6.62
N ARG A 309 21.96 -14.57 5.76
CA ARG A 309 21.21 -14.81 4.52
C ARG A 309 22.07 -15.64 3.56
N LYS A 310 21.92 -16.97 3.61
CA LYS A 310 22.34 -17.82 2.49
C LYS A 310 21.54 -17.39 1.26
N PRO A 311 22.17 -17.20 0.08
CA PRO A 311 21.44 -16.97 -1.15
C PRO A 311 20.39 -18.09 -1.31
N ALA A 312 19.16 -17.70 -1.63
CA ALA A 312 18.09 -18.67 -1.84
C ALA A 312 18.52 -19.59 -2.98
N THR A 313 18.84 -20.84 -2.66
CA THR A 313 19.08 -21.87 -3.68
C THR A 313 17.85 -21.96 -4.56
N ALA A 314 18.01 -21.73 -5.86
CA ALA A 314 16.95 -21.91 -6.84
C ALA A 314 16.33 -23.29 -6.63
N ALA A 315 15.03 -23.31 -6.30
CA ALA A 315 14.31 -24.56 -6.21
C ALA A 315 14.29 -25.21 -7.59
N ALA A 316 14.33 -26.54 -7.66
CA ALA A 316 14.23 -27.26 -8.92
C ALA A 316 13.00 -26.76 -9.71
N PRO A 317 13.15 -26.44 -11.01
CA PRO A 317 12.05 -25.94 -11.81
C PRO A 317 10.91 -26.97 -11.80
N VAL A 318 9.75 -26.55 -11.32
CA VAL A 318 8.52 -27.34 -11.50
C VAL A 318 8.12 -27.14 -12.94
N ALA A 319 8.09 -28.22 -13.74
CA ALA A 319 7.67 -28.16 -15.12
C ALA A 319 6.29 -27.50 -15.22
N ALA A 320 6.17 -26.43 -16.01
CA ALA A 320 4.92 -25.74 -16.22
C ALA A 320 3.96 -26.68 -16.96
N GLN A 321 2.99 -27.23 -16.24
CA GLN A 321 1.84 -27.88 -16.88
C GLN A 321 0.82 -26.80 -17.23
N PRO A 322 0.28 -26.77 -18.45
CA PRO A 322 -0.73 -25.79 -18.84
C PRO A 322 -1.95 -25.87 -17.90
N LEU A 323 -2.64 -24.74 -17.73
CA LEU A 323 -3.90 -24.71 -17.01
C LEU A 323 -4.87 -25.73 -17.65
N PRO A 324 -5.46 -26.65 -16.88
CA PRO A 324 -6.34 -27.66 -17.44
C PRO A 324 -7.57 -26.98 -18.03
N ARG A 325 -7.91 -27.31 -19.28
CA ARG A 325 -9.17 -26.90 -19.89
C ARG A 325 -10.33 -27.49 -19.08
N GLY A 326 -11.35 -26.68 -18.84
CA GLY A 326 -12.47 -27.04 -17.96
C GLY A 326 -13.79 -26.46 -18.45
N PRO A 327 -14.93 -27.03 -18.03
CA PRO A 327 -16.24 -26.49 -18.37
C PRO A 327 -16.41 -25.08 -17.79
N ALA A 328 -17.26 -24.27 -18.44
CA ALA A 328 -17.58 -22.91 -18.00
C ALA A 328 -18.03 -22.89 -16.52
N ARG A 329 -17.31 -22.13 -15.70
CA ARG A 329 -17.45 -22.13 -14.24
C ARG A 329 -18.50 -21.17 -13.73
N GLY A 330 -19.33 -20.52 -14.57
CA GLY A 330 -20.42 -19.64 -14.15
C GLY A 330 -20.70 -18.46 -15.06
N VAL A 331 -21.75 -17.69 -14.75
CA VAL A 331 -22.06 -16.42 -15.44
C VAL A 331 -22.17 -15.31 -14.40
N LEU A 332 -21.40 -14.25 -14.59
CA LEU A 332 -21.56 -12.99 -13.87
C LEU A 332 -22.57 -12.14 -14.64
N ARG A 333 -23.68 -11.80 -13.99
CA ARG A 333 -24.74 -10.96 -14.54
C ARG A 333 -24.83 -9.67 -13.76
N VAL A 334 -24.71 -8.55 -14.46
CA VAL A 334 -24.78 -7.19 -13.90
C VAL A 334 -26.03 -6.52 -14.46
N GLN A 335 -26.88 -5.95 -13.59
CA GLN A 335 -28.16 -5.35 -13.98
C GLN A 335 -28.37 -4.02 -13.28
N GLY A 336 -28.54 -2.95 -14.08
CA GLY A 336 -28.87 -1.61 -13.61
C GLY A 336 -27.88 -1.02 -12.59
N LEU A 337 -26.62 -1.45 -12.63
CA LEU A 337 -25.62 -1.13 -11.62
C LEU A 337 -25.32 0.37 -11.65
N GLY A 338 -25.41 1.03 -10.49
CA GLY A 338 -25.21 2.47 -10.38
C GLY A 338 -24.45 2.89 -9.12
N ARG A 339 -23.64 3.94 -9.24
CA ARG A 339 -22.91 4.54 -8.13
C ARG A 339 -22.88 6.06 -8.25
N GLN A 340 -23.25 6.72 -7.16
CA GLN A 340 -23.16 8.16 -6.99
C GLN A 340 -22.22 8.51 -5.83
N PHE A 341 -21.34 9.49 -6.06
CA PHE A 341 -20.46 10.06 -5.04
C PHE A 341 -20.81 11.53 -4.84
N GLY A 342 -21.46 11.86 -3.73
CA GLY A 342 -22.01 13.20 -3.52
C GLY A 342 -22.96 13.59 -4.66
N GLY A 343 -22.65 14.68 -5.38
CA GLY A 343 -23.42 15.14 -6.53
C GLY A 343 -23.08 14.48 -7.87
N VAL A 344 -22.01 13.68 -7.97
CA VAL A 344 -21.52 13.11 -9.24
C VAL A 344 -22.00 11.68 -9.42
N ARG A 345 -22.75 11.41 -10.49
CA ARG A 345 -23.12 10.05 -10.92
C ARG A 345 -21.95 9.45 -11.70
N ALA A 346 -21.21 8.54 -11.08
CA ALA A 346 -20.03 7.91 -11.67
C ALA A 346 -20.36 6.72 -12.58
N VAL A 347 -21.43 5.98 -12.25
CA VAL A 347 -21.99 4.90 -13.08
C VAL A 347 -23.50 4.94 -12.96
N HIS A 348 -24.22 4.78 -14.07
CA HIS A 348 -25.68 4.82 -14.12
C HIS A 348 -26.23 3.72 -15.03
N ASP A 349 -27.12 2.89 -14.49
CA ASP A 349 -27.88 1.86 -15.20
C ASP A 349 -27.02 0.91 -16.08
N LEU A 350 -25.86 0.49 -15.55
CA LEU A 350 -24.96 -0.38 -16.28
C LEU A 350 -25.42 -1.84 -16.22
N GLY A 351 -25.55 -2.49 -17.38
CA GLY A 351 -25.82 -3.92 -17.49
C GLY A 351 -24.91 -4.61 -18.50
N PHE A 352 -24.38 -5.77 -18.12
CA PHE A 352 -23.63 -6.67 -18.98
C PHE A 352 -23.54 -8.07 -18.38
N GLU A 353 -23.12 -9.05 -19.18
CA GLU A 353 -22.90 -10.42 -18.73
C GLU A 353 -21.49 -10.89 -19.12
N THR A 354 -20.89 -11.72 -18.28
CA THR A 354 -19.64 -12.42 -18.58
C THR A 354 -19.81 -13.90 -18.33
N VAL A 355 -19.62 -14.69 -19.38
CA VAL A 355 -19.74 -16.14 -19.34
C VAL A 355 -18.41 -16.79 -18.96
N GLY A 356 -18.48 -17.93 -18.27
CA GLY A 356 -17.31 -18.72 -17.92
C GLY A 356 -16.59 -19.19 -19.17
N GLY A 357 -15.28 -18.95 -19.23
CA GLY A 357 -14.46 -19.21 -20.40
C GLY A 357 -14.49 -18.15 -21.48
N GLY A 358 -15.26 -17.07 -21.28
CA GLY A 358 -15.21 -15.87 -22.10
C GLY A 358 -14.38 -14.75 -21.48
N VAL A 359 -13.84 -13.88 -22.33
CA VAL A 359 -13.20 -12.61 -21.96
C VAL A 359 -14.13 -11.46 -22.33
N THR A 360 -14.54 -10.69 -21.32
CA THR A 360 -15.30 -9.44 -21.48
C THR A 360 -14.40 -8.25 -21.16
N SER A 361 -14.17 -7.37 -22.15
CA SER A 361 -13.42 -6.13 -21.92
C SER A 361 -14.35 -4.96 -21.64
N LEU A 362 -14.03 -4.17 -20.62
CA LEU A 362 -14.64 -2.88 -20.35
C LEU A 362 -13.70 -1.78 -20.82
N ILE A 363 -14.10 -1.06 -21.86
CA ILE A 363 -13.35 0.06 -22.41
C ILE A 363 -14.15 1.36 -22.28
N GLY A 364 -13.49 2.49 -22.45
CA GLY A 364 -14.10 3.82 -22.42
C GLY A 364 -13.02 4.89 -22.23
N PRO A 365 -13.31 6.18 -22.48
CA PRO A 365 -12.38 7.26 -22.16
C PRO A 365 -12.11 7.32 -20.65
N ASN A 366 -11.08 8.08 -20.27
CA ASN A 366 -10.76 8.26 -18.87
C ASN A 366 -11.90 9.00 -18.15
N GLY A 367 -12.24 8.54 -16.95
CA GLY A 367 -13.42 9.05 -16.22
C GLY A 367 -14.76 8.39 -16.58
N ALA A 368 -14.80 7.46 -17.55
CA ALA A 368 -16.03 6.75 -17.93
C ALA A 368 -16.61 5.79 -16.87
N GLY A 369 -15.94 5.61 -15.72
CA GLY A 369 -16.43 4.79 -14.61
C GLY A 369 -15.93 3.35 -14.56
N LYS A 370 -15.00 2.93 -15.44
CA LYS A 370 -14.43 1.57 -15.52
C LYS A 370 -13.96 0.99 -14.18
N THR A 371 -13.01 1.67 -13.52
CA THR A 371 -12.50 1.28 -12.20
C THR A 371 -13.59 1.31 -11.13
N THR A 372 -14.56 2.23 -11.23
CA THR A 372 -15.73 2.28 -10.33
C THR A 372 -16.58 1.02 -10.45
N VAL A 373 -16.77 0.48 -11.66
CA VAL A 373 -17.46 -0.79 -11.89
C VAL A 373 -16.71 -1.95 -11.24
N LEU A 374 -15.40 -2.08 -11.47
CA LEU A 374 -14.58 -3.10 -10.80
C LEU A 374 -14.66 -3.00 -9.27
N ASN A 375 -14.59 -1.79 -8.72
CA ASN A 375 -14.69 -1.55 -7.28
C ASN A 375 -16.06 -1.98 -6.71
N MET A 376 -17.14 -1.85 -7.48
CA MET A 376 -18.46 -2.36 -7.08
C MET A 376 -18.53 -3.89 -7.13
N LEU A 377 -18.07 -4.50 -8.24
CA LEU A 377 -18.09 -5.95 -8.44
C LEU A 377 -17.17 -6.70 -7.49
N SER A 378 -16.14 -6.03 -6.96
CA SER A 378 -15.23 -6.57 -5.95
C SER A 378 -15.54 -6.10 -4.52
N GLY A 379 -16.63 -5.35 -4.29
CA GLY A 379 -17.15 -5.06 -2.95
C GLY A 379 -16.40 -3.97 -2.17
N PHE A 380 -15.58 -3.15 -2.83
CA PHE A 380 -14.99 -1.95 -2.24
C PHE A 380 -15.98 -0.78 -2.22
N TYR A 381 -16.84 -0.69 -3.24
CA TYR A 381 -17.95 0.25 -3.26
C TYR A 381 -19.28 -0.50 -3.20
N LYS A 382 -20.14 -0.08 -2.27
CA LYS A 382 -21.53 -0.53 -2.27
C LYS A 382 -22.27 0.14 -3.44
N PRO A 383 -22.91 -0.61 -4.34
CA PRO A 383 -23.77 -0.01 -5.36
C PRO A 383 -24.87 0.85 -4.71
N SER A 384 -25.15 2.02 -5.29
CA SER A 384 -26.27 2.87 -4.88
C SER A 384 -27.60 2.38 -5.49
N ALA A 385 -27.52 1.73 -6.65
CA ALA A 385 -28.64 1.13 -7.37
C ALA A 385 -28.17 -0.12 -8.14
N GLY A 386 -29.13 -0.96 -8.53
CA GLY A 386 -28.87 -2.18 -9.30
C GLY A 386 -28.36 -3.36 -8.47
N SER A 387 -28.13 -4.45 -9.16
CA SER A 387 -27.72 -5.74 -8.61
C SER A 387 -26.68 -6.41 -9.50
N PHE A 388 -25.93 -7.33 -8.90
CA PHE A 388 -25.14 -8.29 -9.67
C PHE A 388 -25.14 -9.64 -8.98
N SER A 389 -25.12 -10.70 -9.79
CA SER A 389 -25.17 -12.07 -9.34
C SER A 389 -24.13 -12.93 -10.04
N LEU A 390 -23.67 -13.95 -9.32
CA LEU A 390 -22.78 -14.99 -9.84
C LEU A 390 -23.47 -16.34 -9.63
N HIS A 391 -23.75 -17.05 -10.73
CA HIS A 391 -24.63 -18.23 -10.73
C HIS A 391 -26.00 -18.01 -10.07
N GLY A 392 -26.63 -16.87 -10.36
CA GLY A 392 -27.93 -16.53 -9.80
C GLY A 392 -27.92 -16.26 -8.29
N LYS A 393 -26.76 -16.23 -7.63
CA LYS A 393 -26.64 -15.77 -6.24
C LYS A 393 -26.33 -14.28 -6.24
N ASP A 394 -27.19 -13.50 -5.61
CA ASP A 394 -26.98 -12.05 -5.48
C ASP A 394 -25.83 -11.74 -4.53
N LEU A 395 -24.96 -10.84 -4.98
CA LEU A 395 -23.70 -10.51 -4.33
C LEU A 395 -23.58 -9.02 -3.97
N GLN A 396 -24.56 -8.19 -4.32
CA GLN A 396 -24.49 -6.75 -4.07
C GLN A 396 -24.29 -6.41 -2.59
N GLY A 397 -23.42 -5.41 -2.33
CA GLY A 397 -23.18 -4.89 -0.99
C GLY A 397 -22.43 -5.82 -0.02
N ARG A 398 -22.03 -7.01 -0.45
CA ARG A 398 -21.14 -7.87 0.33
C ARG A 398 -19.71 -7.29 0.32
N PRO A 399 -18.95 -7.40 1.42
CA PRO A 399 -17.56 -6.95 1.47
C PRO A 399 -16.67 -7.84 0.60
N ALA A 400 -15.55 -7.28 0.14
CA ALA A 400 -14.61 -7.92 -0.79
C ALA A 400 -14.21 -9.36 -0.40
N HIS A 401 -13.90 -9.59 0.87
CA HIS A 401 -13.52 -10.92 1.35
C HIS A 401 -14.63 -11.98 1.30
N GLN A 402 -15.90 -11.58 1.23
CA GLN A 402 -17.02 -12.49 1.00
C GLN A 402 -17.23 -12.77 -0.49
N LEU A 403 -17.00 -11.77 -1.35
CA LEU A 403 -17.03 -11.91 -2.80
C LEU A 403 -15.91 -12.82 -3.32
N ALA A 404 -14.71 -12.68 -2.74
CA ALA A 404 -13.60 -13.61 -2.97
C ALA A 404 -13.99 -15.06 -2.65
N ARG A 405 -14.69 -15.30 -1.53
CA ARG A 405 -15.22 -16.64 -1.20
C ARG A 405 -16.34 -17.10 -2.11
N ALA A 406 -17.08 -16.17 -2.72
CA ALA A 406 -18.14 -16.47 -3.67
C ALA A 406 -17.62 -16.80 -5.07
N GLY A 407 -16.33 -16.55 -5.36
CA GLY A 407 -15.69 -16.89 -6.63
C GLY A 407 -15.29 -15.69 -7.49
N ILE A 408 -15.31 -14.47 -6.96
CA ILE A 408 -14.82 -13.26 -7.66
C ILE A 408 -13.41 -12.94 -7.17
N ALA A 409 -12.41 -13.12 -8.02
CA ALA A 409 -11.04 -12.66 -7.75
C ALA A 409 -10.73 -11.36 -8.50
N ARG A 410 -9.78 -10.58 -7.99
CA ARG A 410 -9.40 -9.30 -8.58
C ARG A 410 -7.89 -9.06 -8.54
N SER A 411 -7.34 -8.46 -9.61
CA SER A 411 -6.06 -7.74 -9.59
C SER A 411 -6.28 -6.22 -9.56
N TYR A 412 -5.26 -5.47 -9.17
CA TYR A 412 -5.32 -4.02 -9.03
C TYR A 412 -4.37 -3.33 -10.02
N GLN A 413 -4.70 -2.10 -10.42
CA GLN A 413 -3.89 -1.30 -11.34
C GLN A 413 -2.42 -1.23 -10.89
N THR A 414 -2.17 -0.80 -9.65
CA THR A 414 -0.88 -0.97 -8.98
C THR A 414 -0.85 -2.33 -8.28
N SER A 415 0.14 -3.16 -8.62
CA SER A 415 0.28 -4.50 -8.02
C SER A 415 0.35 -4.41 -6.50
N GLN A 416 -0.52 -5.16 -5.81
CA GLN A 416 -0.62 -5.16 -4.36
C GLN A 416 -0.19 -6.49 -3.75
N LEU A 417 1.05 -6.91 -3.99
CA LEU A 417 1.62 -8.09 -3.33
C LEU A 417 1.95 -7.84 -1.86
N PHE A 418 1.94 -8.91 -1.05
CA PHE A 418 2.39 -8.83 0.34
C PHE A 418 3.92 -8.84 0.36
N GLY A 419 4.52 -7.64 0.33
CA GLY A 419 5.96 -7.46 0.13
C GLY A 419 6.85 -8.13 1.18
N SER A 420 6.38 -8.24 2.43
CA SER A 420 7.11 -8.90 3.51
C SER A 420 7.06 -10.43 3.46
N LEU A 421 6.18 -11.00 2.62
CA LEU A 421 6.04 -12.43 2.42
C LEU A 421 6.81 -12.89 1.18
N SER A 422 7.13 -14.20 1.15
CA SER A 422 7.70 -14.80 -0.05
C SER A 422 6.67 -14.88 -1.19
N VAL A 423 7.16 -15.05 -2.42
CA VAL A 423 6.32 -15.30 -3.60
C VAL A 423 5.42 -16.54 -3.39
N GLU A 424 5.98 -17.62 -2.88
CA GLU A 424 5.22 -18.84 -2.56
C GLU A 424 4.17 -18.59 -1.47
N ASP A 425 4.49 -17.82 -0.43
CA ASP A 425 3.55 -17.51 0.66
C ASP A 425 2.38 -16.63 0.18
N ASN A 426 2.61 -15.71 -0.77
CA ASN A 426 1.55 -14.91 -1.40
C ASN A 426 0.49 -15.82 -2.04
N VAL A 427 0.92 -16.82 -2.82
CA VAL A 427 0.02 -17.77 -3.50
C VAL A 427 -0.56 -18.79 -2.52
N ALA A 428 0.23 -19.29 -1.59
CA ALA A 428 -0.21 -20.24 -0.55
C ALA A 428 -1.32 -19.65 0.35
N LEU A 429 -1.27 -18.36 0.67
CA LEU A 429 -2.35 -17.68 1.38
C LEU A 429 -3.65 -17.63 0.57
N GLY A 430 -3.56 -17.41 -0.74
CA GLY A 430 -4.71 -17.47 -1.65
C GLY A 430 -5.39 -18.85 -1.63
N LEU A 431 -4.59 -19.93 -1.63
CA LEU A 431 -5.08 -21.31 -1.53
C LEU A 431 -5.87 -21.59 -0.24
N CYS A 432 -5.61 -20.86 0.84
CA CYS A 432 -6.35 -20.99 2.09
C CYS A 432 -7.80 -20.44 1.99
N ARG A 433 -8.10 -19.56 1.03
CA ARG A 433 -9.43 -18.93 0.84
C ARG A 433 -10.02 -18.34 2.12
N GLY A 434 -9.18 -17.68 2.92
CA GLY A 434 -9.56 -17.12 4.23
C GLY A 434 -9.78 -18.14 5.36
N ARG A 435 -9.61 -19.45 5.11
CA ARG A 435 -9.70 -20.51 6.13
C ARG A 435 -8.34 -20.70 6.80
N LEU A 436 -8.02 -19.82 7.73
CA LEU A 436 -6.73 -19.81 8.43
C LEU A 436 -6.54 -20.99 9.41
N GLY A 437 -7.61 -21.71 9.75
CA GLY A 437 -7.58 -22.82 10.70
C GLY A 437 -7.30 -22.36 12.13
N SER A 438 -6.76 -23.25 12.96
CA SER A 438 -6.29 -22.89 14.30
C SER A 438 -4.93 -22.16 14.22
N PRO A 439 -4.68 -21.12 15.03
CA PRO A 439 -3.37 -20.48 15.15
C PRO A 439 -2.23 -21.45 15.49
N LEU A 440 -2.54 -22.58 16.13
CA LEU A 440 -1.58 -23.62 16.51
C LEU A 440 -1.27 -24.63 15.37
N ALA A 441 -2.01 -24.59 14.25
CA ALA A 441 -1.92 -25.57 13.17
C ALA A 441 -0.88 -25.22 12.09
N ALA A 442 0.34 -24.82 12.49
CA ALA A 442 1.40 -24.36 11.57
C ALA A 442 1.78 -25.41 10.49
N ARG A 443 1.69 -26.70 10.80
CA ARG A 443 2.01 -27.80 9.87
C ARG A 443 1.15 -27.78 8.60
N ARG A 444 -0.10 -27.31 8.65
CA ARG A 444 -1.00 -27.27 7.47
C ARG A 444 -0.55 -26.24 6.43
N PHE A 445 -0.05 -25.07 6.86
CA PHE A 445 0.40 -24.01 5.95
C PHE A 445 1.74 -24.32 5.27
N HIS A 446 2.50 -25.25 5.83
CA HIS A 446 3.74 -25.78 5.24
C HIS A 446 3.58 -27.19 4.68
N ALA A 447 2.34 -27.67 4.50
CA ALA A 447 2.08 -28.99 3.94
C ALA A 447 2.69 -29.07 2.51
N PRO A 448 3.44 -30.15 2.18
CA PRO A 448 4.06 -30.29 0.86
C PRO A 448 3.06 -30.15 -0.29
N ALA A 449 1.84 -30.67 -0.13
CA ALA A 449 0.79 -30.57 -1.13
C ALA A 449 0.36 -29.12 -1.43
N LEU A 450 0.22 -28.28 -0.40
CA LEU A 450 -0.15 -26.87 -0.55
C LEU A 450 0.98 -26.09 -1.25
N ARG A 451 2.22 -26.34 -0.86
CA ARG A 451 3.43 -25.72 -1.44
C ARG A 451 3.63 -26.12 -2.89
N LEU A 452 3.44 -27.40 -3.21
CA LEU A 452 3.49 -27.91 -4.58
C LEU A 452 2.40 -27.25 -5.44
N ARG A 453 1.18 -27.10 -4.93
CA ARG A 453 0.10 -26.42 -5.65
C ARG A 453 0.39 -24.93 -5.87
N ALA A 454 0.97 -24.24 -4.89
CA ALA A 454 1.36 -22.84 -5.03
C ALA A 454 2.44 -22.67 -6.12
N ARG A 455 3.46 -23.53 -6.13
CA ARG A 455 4.50 -23.53 -7.18
C ARG A 455 3.94 -23.89 -8.55
N ALA A 456 3.01 -24.83 -8.63
CA ALA A 456 2.35 -25.18 -9.88
C ALA A 456 1.58 -23.99 -10.47
N LEU A 457 0.85 -23.22 -9.65
CA LEU A 457 0.16 -22.01 -10.09
C LEU A 457 1.13 -20.91 -10.54
N LEU A 458 2.25 -20.73 -9.83
CA LEU A 458 3.30 -19.80 -10.25
C LEU A 458 3.89 -20.17 -11.61
N ALA A 459 4.21 -21.45 -11.81
CA ALA A 459 4.73 -21.96 -13.08
C ALA A 459 3.70 -21.85 -14.21
N GLN A 460 2.41 -22.10 -13.92
CA GLN A 460 1.29 -21.92 -14.85
C GLN A 460 1.12 -20.47 -15.32
N CYS A 461 1.37 -19.51 -14.44
CA CYS A 461 1.38 -18.10 -14.79
C CYS A 461 2.69 -17.66 -15.47
N GLY A 462 3.68 -18.55 -15.65
CA GLY A 462 4.95 -18.23 -16.30
C GLY A 462 6.00 -17.56 -15.40
N TYR A 463 5.82 -17.58 -14.08
CA TYR A 463 6.85 -17.09 -13.15
C TYR A 463 8.00 -18.10 -13.03
N ALA A 464 9.21 -17.69 -13.39
CA ALA A 464 10.42 -18.53 -13.39
C ALA A 464 11.39 -18.23 -12.23
N GLY A 465 11.12 -17.19 -11.42
CA GLY A 465 11.98 -16.78 -10.32
C GLY A 465 11.92 -17.72 -9.11
N ALA A 466 12.72 -17.40 -8.08
CA ALA A 466 12.80 -18.21 -6.87
C ALA A 466 11.53 -18.07 -6.01
N PRO A 467 10.78 -19.16 -5.71
CA PRO A 467 9.54 -19.07 -4.92
C PRO A 467 9.75 -18.53 -3.49
N GLY A 468 10.96 -18.67 -2.94
CA GLY A 468 11.32 -18.17 -1.61
C GLY A 468 11.76 -16.70 -1.58
N ALA A 469 11.84 -16.02 -2.73
CA ALA A 469 12.19 -14.61 -2.78
C ALA A 469 11.09 -13.75 -2.14
N PRO A 470 11.42 -12.65 -1.45
CA PRO A 470 10.44 -11.69 -0.97
C PRO A 470 9.75 -10.98 -2.14
N ALA A 471 8.43 -10.80 -2.05
CA ALA A 471 7.66 -10.21 -3.14
C ALA A 471 7.96 -8.72 -3.39
N ALA A 472 8.51 -8.01 -2.39
CA ALA A 472 8.91 -6.61 -2.53
C ALA A 472 9.99 -6.40 -3.60
N ASP A 473 10.91 -7.36 -3.73
CA ASP A 473 12.13 -7.28 -4.55
C ASP A 473 11.90 -7.68 -6.02
N LEU A 474 10.67 -8.08 -6.38
CA LEU A 474 10.34 -8.51 -7.74
C LEU A 474 10.31 -7.35 -8.74
N ALA A 475 10.68 -7.66 -9.99
CA ALA A 475 10.47 -6.78 -11.14
C ALA A 475 8.97 -6.62 -11.46
N HIS A 476 8.61 -5.59 -12.22
CA HIS A 476 7.21 -5.23 -12.50
C HIS A 476 6.41 -6.37 -13.16
N VAL A 477 6.97 -7.02 -14.19
CA VAL A 477 6.36 -8.16 -14.88
C VAL A 477 6.10 -9.31 -13.91
N ASP A 478 7.12 -9.70 -13.14
CA ASP A 478 7.02 -10.78 -12.14
C ASP A 478 5.97 -10.47 -11.06
N LYS A 479 5.89 -9.22 -10.60
CA LYS A 479 4.85 -8.79 -9.65
C LYS A 479 3.46 -9.04 -10.21
N ARG A 480 3.24 -8.75 -11.50
CA ARG A 480 1.95 -8.98 -12.16
C ARG A 480 1.63 -10.48 -12.27
N LEU A 481 2.58 -11.30 -12.70
CA LEU A 481 2.38 -12.76 -12.81
C LEU A 481 2.07 -13.41 -11.47
N VAL A 482 2.79 -13.02 -10.40
CA VAL A 482 2.56 -13.52 -9.04
C VAL A 482 1.20 -13.04 -8.50
N GLU A 483 0.78 -11.82 -8.82
CA GLU A 483 -0.54 -11.32 -8.43
C GLU A 483 -1.67 -12.09 -9.09
N ILE A 484 -1.55 -12.40 -10.39
CA ILE A 484 -2.48 -13.27 -11.11
C ILE A 484 -2.48 -14.67 -10.50
N ALA A 485 -1.31 -15.27 -10.22
CA ALA A 485 -1.20 -16.58 -9.58
C ALA A 485 -1.89 -16.61 -8.21
N ARG A 486 -1.72 -15.55 -7.40
CA ARG A 486 -2.39 -15.39 -6.11
C ARG A 486 -3.90 -15.26 -6.26
N ALA A 487 -4.37 -14.51 -7.26
CA ALA A 487 -5.80 -14.39 -7.54
C ALA A 487 -6.40 -15.76 -7.94
N LEU A 488 -5.73 -16.50 -8.83
CA LEU A 488 -6.12 -17.85 -9.26
C LEU A 488 -6.08 -18.88 -8.12
N ALA A 489 -5.20 -18.69 -7.13
CA ALA A 489 -5.14 -19.55 -5.95
C ALA A 489 -6.44 -19.55 -5.13
N THR A 490 -7.26 -18.50 -5.25
CA THR A 490 -8.58 -18.46 -4.63
C THR A 490 -9.61 -19.36 -5.34
N ASP A 491 -9.24 -19.95 -6.47
CA ASP A 491 -10.07 -20.75 -7.38
C ASP A 491 -11.32 -19.99 -7.82
N PRO A 492 -11.13 -18.85 -8.52
CA PRO A 492 -12.23 -18.01 -8.95
C PRO A 492 -13.07 -18.68 -10.04
N GLN A 493 -14.30 -18.22 -10.12
CA GLN A 493 -15.18 -18.41 -11.28
C GLN A 493 -15.08 -17.21 -12.22
N VAL A 494 -14.83 -16.02 -11.67
CA VAL A 494 -14.57 -14.80 -12.43
C VAL A 494 -13.33 -14.09 -11.92
N LEU A 495 -12.45 -13.70 -12.84
CA LEU A 495 -11.24 -12.92 -12.59
C LEU A 495 -11.42 -11.51 -13.17
N LEU A 496 -11.34 -10.50 -12.30
CA LEU A 496 -11.39 -9.08 -12.68
C LEU A 496 -9.98 -8.51 -12.75
N LEU A 497 -9.61 -7.88 -13.87
CA LEU A 497 -8.30 -7.29 -14.10
C LEU A 497 -8.43 -5.82 -14.44
N ASP A 498 -7.64 -4.99 -13.79
CA ASP A 498 -7.64 -3.53 -13.94
C ASP A 498 -6.30 -3.09 -14.54
N GLU A 499 -6.28 -2.79 -15.84
CA GLU A 499 -5.10 -2.40 -16.64
C GLU A 499 -3.87 -3.33 -16.44
N PRO A 500 -4.03 -4.66 -16.58
CA PRO A 500 -2.93 -5.59 -16.33
C PRO A 500 -1.71 -5.39 -17.26
N ALA A 501 -1.89 -4.80 -18.45
CA ALA A 501 -0.85 -4.57 -19.45
C ALA A 501 -0.10 -3.23 -19.29
N ALA A 502 -0.49 -2.40 -18.32
CA ALA A 502 0.13 -1.09 -18.09
C ALA A 502 1.63 -1.22 -17.74
N GLY A 503 2.47 -0.50 -18.49
CA GLY A 503 3.92 -0.47 -18.30
C GLY A 503 4.66 -1.73 -18.76
N LEU A 504 4.03 -2.61 -19.55
CA LEU A 504 4.65 -3.80 -20.12
C LEU A 504 5.21 -3.55 -21.53
N SER A 505 6.30 -4.25 -21.87
CA SER A 505 6.83 -4.32 -23.23
C SER A 505 5.85 -5.01 -24.20
N ARG A 506 6.03 -4.86 -25.52
CA ARG A 506 5.15 -5.52 -26.51
C ARG A 506 5.18 -7.05 -26.38
N GLU A 507 6.36 -7.63 -26.15
CA GLU A 507 6.53 -9.07 -25.93
C GLU A 507 5.81 -9.54 -24.66
N ASP A 508 5.93 -8.81 -23.55
CA ASP A 508 5.26 -9.14 -22.29
C ASP A 508 3.74 -9.03 -22.40
N LYS A 509 3.23 -8.06 -23.18
CA LYS A 509 1.79 -7.95 -23.48
C LYS A 509 1.28 -9.18 -24.22
N THR A 510 2.01 -9.67 -25.23
CA THR A 510 1.64 -10.89 -25.96
C THR A 510 1.62 -12.11 -25.03
N ARG A 511 2.63 -12.24 -24.14
CA ARG A 511 2.68 -13.31 -23.14
C ARG A 511 1.53 -13.23 -22.15
N LEU A 512 1.20 -12.03 -21.68
CA LEU A 512 0.05 -11.79 -20.80
C LEU A 512 -1.26 -12.15 -21.51
N ALA A 513 -1.46 -11.75 -22.77
CA ALA A 513 -2.65 -12.08 -23.55
C ALA A 513 -2.84 -13.60 -23.65
N ALA A 514 -1.77 -14.34 -23.98
CA ALA A 514 -1.78 -15.80 -24.03
C ALA A 514 -2.15 -16.42 -22.67
N LEU A 515 -1.60 -15.89 -21.58
CA LEU A 515 -1.93 -16.33 -20.22
C LEU A 515 -3.42 -16.09 -19.89
N LEU A 516 -3.94 -14.90 -20.19
CA LEU A 516 -5.34 -14.56 -19.93
C LEU A 516 -6.30 -15.44 -20.73
N ARG A 517 -5.96 -15.75 -21.99
CA ARG A 517 -6.71 -16.71 -22.80
C ARG A 517 -6.65 -18.12 -22.22
N ALA A 518 -5.49 -18.58 -21.77
CA ALA A 518 -5.35 -19.88 -21.10
C ALA A 518 -6.15 -19.97 -19.79
N ILE A 519 -6.25 -18.86 -19.04
CA ILE A 519 -7.12 -18.75 -17.87
C ILE A 519 -8.59 -18.86 -18.28
N ALA A 520 -9.01 -18.15 -19.32
CA ALA A 520 -10.37 -18.25 -19.85
C ALA A 520 -10.68 -19.70 -20.28
N ASP A 521 -9.83 -20.32 -21.09
CA ASP A 521 -10.01 -21.70 -21.57
C ASP A 521 -10.09 -22.76 -20.44
N SER A 522 -9.66 -22.44 -19.22
CA SER A 522 -9.85 -23.27 -18.01
C SER A 522 -11.27 -23.21 -17.42
N GLY A 523 -12.16 -22.44 -18.05
CA GLY A 523 -13.57 -22.23 -17.70
C GLY A 523 -13.83 -20.98 -16.86
N ILE A 524 -12.81 -20.18 -16.53
CA ILE A 524 -12.94 -18.96 -15.72
C ILE A 524 -13.45 -17.82 -16.61
N GLY A 525 -14.42 -17.02 -16.14
CA GLY A 525 -14.80 -15.78 -16.82
C GLY A 525 -13.77 -14.68 -16.56
N VAL A 526 -13.27 -14.02 -17.59
CA VAL A 526 -12.27 -12.94 -17.45
C VAL A 526 -12.94 -11.62 -17.76
N VAL A 527 -12.88 -10.67 -16.82
CA VAL A 527 -13.32 -9.29 -17.04
C VAL A 527 -12.09 -8.41 -16.98
N ILE A 528 -11.79 -7.68 -18.03
CA ILE A 528 -10.58 -6.85 -18.11
C ILE A 528 -10.94 -5.41 -18.44
N VAL A 529 -10.35 -4.46 -17.71
CA VAL A 529 -10.33 -3.05 -18.09
C VAL A 529 -8.98 -2.77 -18.70
N GLU A 530 -8.99 -2.32 -19.95
CA GLU A 530 -7.78 -1.98 -20.70
C GLU A 530 -8.02 -0.79 -21.63
N HIS A 531 -6.92 -0.12 -21.96
CA HIS A 531 -6.92 0.98 -22.94
C HIS A 531 -6.09 0.64 -24.18
N ASP A 532 -5.32 -0.45 -24.14
CA ASP A 532 -4.61 -0.97 -25.30
C ASP A 532 -5.61 -1.66 -26.25
N MET A 533 -5.98 -0.97 -27.33
CA MET A 533 -6.98 -1.48 -28.27
C MET A 533 -6.51 -2.70 -29.03
N ALA A 534 -5.20 -2.88 -29.27
CA ALA A 534 -4.70 -4.08 -29.92
C ALA A 534 -4.95 -5.30 -29.02
N LEU A 535 -4.54 -5.22 -27.75
CA LEU A 535 -4.78 -6.27 -26.77
C LEU A 535 -6.28 -6.57 -26.59
N VAL A 536 -7.11 -5.52 -26.46
CA VAL A 536 -8.55 -5.68 -26.28
C VAL A 536 -9.18 -6.37 -27.49
N MET A 537 -8.84 -5.96 -28.70
CA MET A 537 -9.46 -6.51 -29.91
C MET A 537 -9.06 -7.97 -30.14
N ASP A 538 -7.84 -8.35 -29.79
CA ASP A 538 -7.33 -9.72 -29.99
C ASP A 538 -7.81 -10.69 -28.91
N LEU A 539 -7.95 -10.23 -27.66
CA LEU A 539 -8.26 -11.11 -26.52
C LEU A 539 -9.76 -11.28 -26.25
N SER A 540 -10.58 -10.27 -26.56
CA SER A 540 -11.95 -10.18 -26.07
C SER A 540 -12.95 -10.97 -26.92
N ASP A 541 -13.82 -11.74 -26.26
CA ASP A 541 -15.00 -12.32 -26.90
C ASP A 541 -16.14 -11.28 -26.97
N ARG A 542 -16.17 -10.36 -25.99
CA ARG A 542 -17.17 -9.28 -25.87
C ARG A 542 -16.53 -8.00 -25.35
N ILE A 543 -16.95 -6.86 -25.87
CA ILE A 543 -16.49 -5.54 -25.45
C ILE A 543 -17.70 -4.70 -25.02
N VAL A 544 -17.62 -4.11 -23.83
CA VAL A 544 -18.57 -3.15 -23.28
C VAL A 544 -17.89 -1.78 -23.24
N VAL A 545 -18.41 -0.84 -24.01
CA VAL A 545 -17.89 0.53 -24.06
C VAL A 545 -18.68 1.40 -23.09
N LEU A 546 -17.99 2.09 -22.21
CA LEU A 546 -18.51 3.04 -21.26
C LEU A 546 -18.20 4.46 -21.72
N ASP A 547 -19.15 5.36 -21.60
CA ASP A 547 -18.93 6.80 -21.74
C ASP A 547 -19.73 7.56 -20.68
N ALA A 548 -19.09 8.52 -20.02
CA ALA A 548 -19.67 9.30 -18.92
C ALA A 548 -20.48 8.48 -17.88
N GLY A 549 -20.04 7.25 -17.56
CA GLY A 549 -20.70 6.37 -16.59
C GLY A 549 -21.88 5.56 -17.13
N GLN A 550 -22.18 5.62 -18.43
CA GLN A 550 -23.23 4.85 -19.10
C GLN A 550 -22.66 3.91 -20.16
N ARG A 551 -23.43 2.89 -20.53
CA ARG A 551 -23.06 1.96 -21.60
C ARG A 551 -23.30 2.61 -22.95
N LEU A 552 -22.24 2.85 -23.71
CA LEU A 552 -22.26 3.39 -25.07
C LEU A 552 -22.51 2.30 -26.11
N ALA A 553 -21.77 1.19 -26.02
CA ALA A 553 -21.88 0.07 -26.94
C ALA A 553 -21.58 -1.26 -26.22
N ASP A 554 -22.08 -2.36 -26.78
CA ASP A 554 -21.95 -3.71 -26.24
C ASP A 554 -22.04 -4.74 -27.36
N GLY A 555 -20.94 -5.45 -27.64
CA GLY A 555 -20.91 -6.40 -28.74
C GLY A 555 -19.56 -7.09 -28.92
N THR A 556 -19.36 -7.73 -30.07
CA THR A 556 -18.07 -8.34 -30.44
C THR A 556 -17.05 -7.26 -30.82
N PRO A 557 -15.74 -7.57 -30.84
CA PRO A 557 -14.70 -6.63 -31.29
C PRO A 557 -14.98 -6.01 -32.66
N ALA A 558 -15.48 -6.80 -33.61
CA ALA A 558 -15.83 -6.31 -34.94
C ALA A 558 -17.00 -5.31 -34.93
N MET A 559 -18.03 -5.58 -34.12
CA MET A 559 -19.19 -4.67 -33.97
C MET A 559 -18.78 -3.35 -33.32
N VAL A 560 -18.01 -3.41 -32.23
CA VAL A 560 -17.56 -2.21 -31.50
C VAL A 560 -16.62 -1.35 -32.35
N ARG A 561 -15.74 -1.97 -33.15
CA ARG A 561 -14.86 -1.25 -34.09
C ARG A 561 -15.64 -0.50 -35.18
N ALA A 562 -16.73 -1.09 -35.67
CA ALA A 562 -17.56 -0.50 -36.70
C ALA A 562 -18.52 0.59 -36.15
N ASP A 563 -18.70 0.67 -34.83
CA ASP A 563 -19.66 1.58 -34.20
C ASP A 563 -19.20 3.06 -34.31
N PRO A 564 -19.97 3.92 -35.00
CA PRO A 564 -19.63 5.33 -35.15
C PRO A 564 -19.63 6.11 -33.82
N ALA A 565 -20.42 5.71 -32.82
CA ALA A 565 -20.45 6.36 -31.51
C ALA A 565 -19.16 6.07 -30.72
N VAL A 566 -18.65 4.85 -30.80
CA VAL A 566 -17.38 4.46 -30.16
C VAL A 566 -16.20 5.21 -30.80
N ARG A 567 -16.17 5.30 -32.14
CA ARG A 567 -15.16 6.08 -32.85
C ARG A 567 -15.18 7.54 -32.44
N ARG A 568 -16.36 8.16 -32.33
CA ARG A 568 -16.49 9.55 -31.86
C ARG A 568 -15.98 9.75 -30.44
N ALA A 569 -16.32 8.85 -29.51
CA ALA A 569 -15.87 8.92 -28.12
C ALA A 569 -14.35 8.78 -27.96
N TYR A 570 -13.69 8.03 -28.85
CA TYR A 570 -12.25 7.77 -28.78
C TYR A 570 -11.37 8.69 -29.65
N LEU A 571 -11.88 9.13 -30.81
CA LEU A 571 -11.11 9.92 -31.79
C LEU A 571 -11.47 11.41 -31.77
N GLY A 572 -12.56 11.80 -31.10
CA GLY A 572 -12.89 13.22 -30.90
C GLY A 572 -13.36 13.97 -32.15
N GLU A 573 -13.90 13.29 -33.18
CA GLU A 573 -14.53 14.00 -34.31
C GLU A 573 -15.96 14.39 -33.98
N ALA A 574 -16.10 15.56 -33.33
CA ALA A 574 -17.15 16.55 -33.56
C ALA A 574 -16.97 17.72 -32.59
N GLY A 575 -16.62 18.91 -33.11
CA GLY A 575 -17.06 20.16 -32.46
C GLY A 575 -16.07 21.29 -32.23
N LEU A 576 -14.79 21.19 -32.57
CA LEU A 576 -13.90 22.37 -32.61
C LEU A 576 -13.66 22.78 -34.06
N GLN A 577 -14.74 23.16 -34.74
CA GLN A 577 -14.67 24.06 -35.90
C GLN A 577 -14.26 25.45 -35.40
N GLY A 578 -12.97 25.54 -35.13
CA GLY A 578 -12.25 26.75 -34.82
C GLY A 578 -10.80 26.38 -35.06
N ALA A 579 -10.46 26.15 -36.33
CA ALA A 579 -9.06 26.12 -36.73
C ALA A 579 -8.46 27.42 -36.20
N VAL A 580 -7.69 27.33 -35.12
CA VAL A 580 -6.97 28.48 -34.63
C VAL A 580 -6.04 28.85 -35.77
N ALA A 581 -6.23 30.05 -36.33
CA ALA A 581 -5.51 30.49 -37.52
C ALA A 581 -4.02 30.22 -37.36
N ALA A 582 -3.41 29.58 -38.35
CA ALA A 582 -1.98 29.29 -38.35
C ALA A 582 -1.22 30.60 -38.09
N ARG A 583 -0.54 30.68 -36.95
CA ARG A 583 0.30 31.84 -36.64
C ARG A 583 1.54 31.74 -37.53
N PRO A 584 1.97 32.82 -38.20
CA PRO A 584 3.26 32.81 -38.87
C PRO A 584 4.35 32.50 -37.84
N ALA A 585 5.24 31.57 -38.19
CA ALA A 585 6.35 31.17 -37.32
C ALA A 585 7.09 32.41 -36.83
N PRO A 586 7.42 32.51 -35.53
CA PRO A 586 8.17 33.65 -35.01
C PRO A 586 9.49 33.79 -35.80
N PRO A 587 9.92 35.03 -36.14
CA PRO A 587 11.21 35.25 -36.81
C PRO A 587 12.32 34.65 -35.95
N ALA A 588 13.34 34.07 -36.59
CA ALA A 588 14.48 33.35 -36.01
C ALA A 588 14.70 33.62 -34.50
N SER A 589 13.94 32.93 -33.65
CA SER A 589 14.00 33.09 -32.21
C SER A 589 15.11 32.19 -31.66
N GLU A 590 15.82 32.71 -30.67
CA GLU A 590 16.91 31.96 -30.02
C GLU A 590 16.38 30.66 -29.40
N GLU A 591 17.21 29.63 -29.45
CA GLU A 591 16.96 28.36 -28.79
C GLU A 591 17.04 28.55 -27.27
N VAL A 592 15.92 28.29 -26.58
CA VAL A 592 15.82 28.44 -25.12
C VAL A 592 16.07 27.11 -24.45
N LEU A 593 15.53 26.01 -24.97
CA LEU A 593 15.76 24.67 -24.44
C LEU A 593 16.32 23.78 -25.55
N GLY A 594 17.53 23.27 -25.37
CA GLY A 594 18.16 22.35 -26.31
C GLY A 594 18.51 21.02 -25.65
N ILE A 595 18.27 19.94 -26.39
CA ILE A 595 18.52 18.56 -25.98
C ILE A 595 19.37 17.90 -27.06
N GLY A 596 20.56 17.43 -26.68
CA GLY A 596 21.52 16.84 -27.60
C GLY A 596 21.83 15.38 -27.27
N ALA A 597 21.41 14.47 -28.17
CA ALA A 597 21.68 13.03 -28.09
C ALA A 597 21.42 12.40 -26.70
N LEU A 598 20.32 12.79 -26.05
CA LEU A 598 20.00 12.40 -24.69
C LEU A 598 19.67 10.90 -24.59
N GLN A 599 20.34 10.23 -23.66
CA GLN A 599 20.10 8.84 -23.31
C GLN A 599 19.77 8.75 -21.83
N ALA A 600 18.66 8.08 -21.50
CA ALA A 600 18.20 7.91 -20.12
C ALA A 600 17.32 6.66 -19.99
N GLY A 601 17.38 5.97 -18.86
CA GLY A 601 16.56 4.78 -18.61
C GLY A 601 16.53 4.40 -17.14
N TYR A 602 15.80 3.35 -16.80
CA TYR A 602 15.67 2.88 -15.42
C TYR A 602 16.39 1.54 -15.27
N GLY A 603 17.36 1.45 -14.35
CA GLY A 603 18.12 0.23 -14.15
C GLY A 603 19.06 -0.08 -15.32
N ALA A 604 18.97 -1.29 -15.88
CA ALA A 604 19.90 -1.81 -16.89
C ALA A 604 19.49 -1.50 -18.35
N GLU A 605 18.27 -0.99 -18.59
CA GLU A 605 17.75 -0.80 -19.95
C GLU A 605 17.52 0.70 -20.24
N PRO A 606 18.18 1.26 -21.28
CA PRO A 606 17.96 2.64 -21.71
C PRO A 606 16.57 2.77 -22.35
N VAL A 607 15.80 3.77 -21.93
CA VAL A 607 14.45 4.07 -22.47
C VAL A 607 14.51 5.15 -23.56
N LEU A 608 15.45 6.09 -23.46
CA LEU A 608 15.74 7.11 -24.47
C LEU A 608 17.05 6.75 -25.18
N HIS A 609 17.06 6.82 -26.50
CA HIS A 609 18.18 6.41 -27.34
C HIS A 609 18.64 7.56 -28.24
N GLY A 610 19.30 8.56 -27.64
CA GLY A 610 19.89 9.66 -28.39
C GLY A 610 18.86 10.70 -28.86
N VAL A 611 17.89 11.03 -28.01
CA VAL A 611 16.86 12.02 -28.31
C VAL A 611 17.48 13.39 -28.49
N ALA A 612 17.18 14.06 -29.61
CA ALA A 612 17.58 15.42 -29.88
C ALA A 612 16.35 16.25 -30.26
N LEU A 613 16.17 17.41 -29.61
CA LEU A 613 15.11 18.37 -29.92
C LEU A 613 15.48 19.76 -29.39
N SER A 614 14.80 20.78 -29.92
CA SER A 614 14.98 22.17 -29.53
C SER A 614 13.63 22.88 -29.36
N VAL A 615 13.52 23.77 -28.38
CA VAL A 615 12.37 24.67 -28.19
C VAL A 615 12.87 26.11 -28.16
N ARG A 616 12.30 26.94 -29.04
CA ARG A 616 12.68 28.34 -29.21
C ARG A 616 11.85 29.27 -28.32
N ALA A 617 12.35 30.49 -28.09
CA ALA A 617 11.64 31.49 -27.29
C ALA A 617 10.23 31.77 -27.84
N GLY A 618 9.22 31.65 -26.98
CA GLY A 618 7.81 31.89 -27.30
C GLY A 618 7.16 30.85 -28.21
N GLN A 619 7.84 29.74 -28.47
CA GLN A 619 7.32 28.60 -29.23
C GLN A 619 6.54 27.65 -28.32
N MET A 620 5.40 27.17 -28.79
CA MET A 620 4.72 26.00 -28.23
C MET A 620 5.11 24.77 -29.06
N ALA A 621 5.97 23.91 -28.51
CA ALA A 621 6.35 22.64 -29.11
C ALA A 621 5.51 21.50 -28.52
N ALA A 622 5.00 20.61 -29.36
CA ALA A 622 4.34 19.37 -28.93
C ALA A 622 5.29 18.16 -29.05
N LEU A 623 5.26 17.28 -28.06
CA LEU A 623 5.91 15.97 -28.12
C LEU A 623 4.85 14.88 -28.06
N LEU A 624 4.73 14.15 -29.16
CA LEU A 624 3.70 13.14 -29.39
C LEU A 624 4.35 11.75 -29.38
N GLY A 625 3.56 10.72 -29.05
CA GLY A 625 4.02 9.34 -29.09
C GLY A 625 3.09 8.42 -28.32
N ALA A 626 3.18 7.11 -28.58
CA ALA A 626 2.41 6.11 -27.87
C ALA A 626 2.76 6.04 -26.36
N ASN A 627 1.93 5.35 -25.59
CA ASN A 627 2.24 5.07 -24.18
C ASN A 627 3.46 4.15 -24.08
N GLY A 628 4.43 4.52 -23.26
CA GLY A 628 5.71 3.82 -23.17
C GLY A 628 6.79 4.27 -24.18
N ALA A 629 6.51 5.23 -25.06
CA ALA A 629 7.50 5.74 -26.02
C ALA A 629 8.70 6.47 -25.38
N GLY A 630 8.63 6.83 -24.09
CA GLY A 630 9.68 7.52 -23.36
C GLY A 630 9.37 8.99 -23.00
N LYS A 631 8.16 9.49 -23.29
CA LYS A 631 7.76 10.90 -23.08
C LYS A 631 7.97 11.36 -21.63
N SER A 632 7.40 10.65 -20.65
CA SER A 632 7.56 11.00 -19.23
C SER A 632 9.00 10.83 -18.75
N THR A 633 9.76 9.88 -19.31
CA THR A 633 11.20 9.75 -19.01
C THR A 633 11.97 10.98 -19.49
N LEU A 634 11.65 11.51 -20.67
CA LEU A 634 12.24 12.74 -21.18
C LEU A 634 11.87 13.94 -20.30
N MET A 635 10.59 14.10 -19.95
CA MET A 635 10.11 15.20 -19.08
C MET A 635 10.77 15.18 -17.70
N ARG A 636 10.89 14.01 -17.08
CA ARG A 636 11.59 13.83 -15.80
C ARG A 636 13.08 14.11 -15.91
N SER A 637 13.70 13.74 -17.05
CA SER A 637 15.12 14.01 -17.29
C SER A 637 15.38 15.50 -17.45
N LEU A 638 14.53 16.21 -18.20
CA LEU A 638 14.57 17.67 -18.36
C LEU A 638 14.42 18.40 -17.02
N ALA A 639 13.51 17.93 -16.16
CA ALA A 639 13.26 18.53 -14.86
C ALA A 639 14.27 18.14 -13.76
N GLY A 640 15.31 17.34 -14.06
CA GLY A 640 16.29 16.87 -13.08
C GLY A 640 15.79 15.81 -12.10
N LEU A 641 14.59 15.26 -12.33
CA LEU A 641 14.00 14.17 -11.53
C LEU A 641 14.58 12.80 -11.91
N HIS A 642 15.18 12.70 -13.09
CA HIS A 642 15.87 11.51 -13.57
C HIS A 642 17.20 11.90 -14.19
N ARG A 643 18.29 11.21 -13.86
CA ARG A 643 19.62 11.57 -14.39
C ARG A 643 19.84 10.93 -15.76
N PRO A 644 20.21 11.72 -16.79
CA PRO A 644 20.66 11.17 -18.06
C PRO A 644 21.92 10.32 -17.89
N VAL A 645 22.05 9.29 -18.71
CA VAL A 645 23.23 8.42 -18.82
C VAL A 645 24.27 9.06 -19.76
N ALA A 646 23.80 9.68 -20.84
CA ALA A 646 24.62 10.38 -21.82
C ALA A 646 23.81 11.49 -22.52
N GLY A 647 24.51 12.37 -23.24
CA GLY A 647 23.93 13.54 -23.91
C GLY A 647 23.87 14.76 -23.01
N GLY A 648 23.36 15.86 -23.55
CA GLY A 648 23.34 17.17 -22.88
C GLY A 648 21.96 17.83 -22.92
N ILE A 649 21.69 18.65 -21.89
CA ILE A 649 20.50 19.51 -21.79
C ILE A 649 20.99 20.91 -21.45
N HIS A 650 20.53 21.92 -22.17
CA HIS A 650 20.81 23.31 -21.82
C HIS A 650 19.57 24.19 -21.83
N LEU A 651 19.58 25.20 -20.96
CA LEU A 651 18.55 26.25 -20.87
C LEU A 651 19.21 27.61 -21.06
N ASN A 652 18.82 28.37 -22.10
CA ASN A 652 19.43 29.65 -22.48
C ASN A 652 20.97 29.56 -22.56
N GLY A 653 21.47 28.54 -23.25
CA GLY A 653 22.90 28.25 -23.38
C GLY A 653 23.60 27.73 -22.11
N ARG A 654 22.91 27.64 -20.96
CA ARG A 654 23.47 27.10 -19.72
C ARG A 654 23.24 25.60 -19.62
N GLU A 655 24.32 24.83 -19.48
CA GLU A 655 24.26 23.38 -19.27
C GLU A 655 23.59 23.03 -17.93
N LEU A 656 22.68 22.04 -17.96
CA LEU A 656 21.93 21.57 -16.79
C LEU A 656 22.48 20.27 -16.18
N ALA A 657 23.58 19.74 -16.73
CA ALA A 657 24.17 18.49 -16.28
C ALA A 657 24.54 18.54 -14.77
N GLY A 658 24.08 17.52 -14.03
CA GLY A 658 24.38 17.38 -12.60
C GLY A 658 23.58 18.26 -11.64
N LEU A 659 22.75 19.19 -12.14
CA LEU A 659 21.89 20.02 -11.30
C LEU A 659 20.69 19.24 -10.74
N GLY A 660 20.29 19.58 -9.51
CA GLY A 660 19.08 19.07 -8.89
C GLY A 660 17.80 19.69 -9.46
N ALA A 661 16.66 19.03 -9.29
CA ALA A 661 15.36 19.52 -9.79
C ALA A 661 14.99 20.90 -9.23
N GLU A 662 15.35 21.18 -7.97
CA GLU A 662 15.16 22.47 -7.31
C GLU A 662 15.99 23.58 -7.96
N GLN A 663 17.21 23.28 -8.39
CA GLN A 663 18.10 24.22 -9.08
C GLN A 663 17.58 24.49 -10.50
N ILE A 664 17.16 23.46 -11.22
CA ILE A 664 16.60 23.59 -12.57
C ILE A 664 15.31 24.41 -12.55
N ALA A 665 14.42 24.17 -11.58
CA ALA A 665 13.22 24.97 -11.41
C ALA A 665 13.53 26.45 -11.10
N ALA A 666 14.57 26.72 -10.30
CA ALA A 666 15.03 28.08 -10.02
C ALA A 666 15.62 28.80 -11.25
N LEU A 667 16.15 28.05 -12.22
CA LEU A 667 16.58 28.59 -13.51
C LEU A 667 15.41 28.90 -14.46
N GLY A 668 14.20 28.46 -14.12
CA GLY A 668 12.98 28.77 -14.86
C GLY A 668 12.49 27.66 -15.80
N LEU A 669 13.06 26.46 -15.74
CA LEU A 669 12.50 25.27 -16.40
C LEU A 669 11.57 24.55 -15.41
N VAL A 670 10.26 24.73 -15.56
CA VAL A 670 9.26 24.26 -14.58
C VAL A 670 8.43 23.14 -15.17
N LEU A 671 8.32 22.03 -14.44
CA LEU A 671 7.50 20.88 -14.81
C LEU A 671 6.15 20.91 -14.09
N VAL A 672 5.07 20.80 -14.86
CA VAL A 672 3.76 20.37 -14.38
C VAL A 672 3.62 18.89 -14.73
N PRO A 673 3.82 17.98 -13.77
CA PRO A 673 3.87 16.55 -14.02
C PRO A 673 2.49 15.95 -14.26
N GLU A 674 2.50 14.76 -14.86
CA GLU A 674 1.32 13.90 -14.98
C GLU A 674 0.68 13.64 -13.59
N GLY A 675 -0.65 13.52 -13.56
CA GLY A 675 -1.39 13.19 -12.35
C GLY A 675 -1.60 14.39 -11.42
N ARG A 676 -1.39 15.62 -11.90
CA ARG A 676 -1.66 16.92 -11.26
C ARG A 676 -0.73 17.25 -10.07
N GLN A 677 -0.45 16.25 -9.23
CA GLN A 677 0.42 16.33 -8.05
C GLN A 677 0.15 17.57 -7.18
N VAL A 678 -1.12 17.91 -6.98
CA VAL A 678 -1.53 18.94 -6.01
C VAL A 678 -1.31 18.44 -4.59
N PHE A 679 -1.09 19.33 -3.63
CA PHE A 679 -1.02 18.96 -2.21
C PHE A 679 -2.46 18.84 -1.68
N PRO A 680 -2.99 17.62 -1.51
CA PRO A 680 -4.44 17.41 -1.40
C PRO A 680 -5.02 17.88 -0.06
N GLU A 681 -4.17 17.94 0.98
CA GLU A 681 -4.56 18.37 2.33
C GLU A 681 -4.58 19.89 2.48
N LEU A 682 -3.90 20.60 1.58
CA LEU A 682 -3.80 22.06 1.55
C LEU A 682 -4.96 22.68 0.76
N SER A 683 -5.27 23.95 1.04
CA SER A 683 -6.29 24.69 0.28
C SER A 683 -5.81 25.03 -1.14
N VAL A 684 -6.72 25.46 -2.01
CA VAL A 684 -6.39 26.02 -3.34
C VAL A 684 -5.42 27.20 -3.20
N LEU A 685 -5.69 28.13 -2.28
CA LEU A 685 -4.84 29.27 -2.00
C LEU A 685 -3.42 28.86 -1.56
N ASP A 686 -3.32 27.90 -0.65
CA ASP A 686 -2.03 27.42 -0.16
C ASP A 686 -1.22 26.73 -1.26
N ASN A 687 -1.89 25.98 -2.15
CA ASN A 687 -1.24 25.38 -3.32
C ASN A 687 -0.68 26.46 -4.27
N LEU A 688 -1.42 27.54 -4.53
CA LEU A 688 -0.94 28.64 -5.37
C LEU A 688 0.25 29.36 -4.72
N ARG A 689 0.17 29.68 -3.43
CA ARG A 689 1.25 30.33 -2.68
C ARG A 689 2.52 29.49 -2.67
N LEU A 690 2.39 28.17 -2.54
CA LEU A 690 3.52 27.24 -2.58
C LEU A 690 4.25 27.28 -3.93
N GLY A 691 3.54 27.51 -5.04
CA GLY A 691 4.15 27.71 -6.36
C GLY A 691 5.05 28.95 -6.46
N ALA A 692 4.84 29.94 -5.60
CA ALA A 692 5.67 31.15 -5.51
C ALA A 692 6.86 31.03 -4.55
N PHE A 693 7.14 29.84 -4.00
CA PHE A 693 8.17 29.64 -2.97
C PHE A 693 9.54 30.22 -3.33
N LEU A 694 9.99 30.04 -4.58
CA LEU A 694 11.28 30.55 -5.07
C LEU A 694 11.28 32.07 -5.33
N LYS A 695 10.10 32.68 -5.47
CA LYS A 695 9.92 34.11 -5.80
C LYS A 695 8.82 34.71 -4.91
N PRO A 696 9.01 34.85 -3.59
CA PRO A 696 7.95 35.23 -2.67
C PRO A 696 7.43 36.67 -2.88
N ALA A 697 8.24 37.55 -3.48
CA ALA A 697 7.84 38.91 -3.80
C ALA A 697 6.58 38.93 -4.69
N ALA A 698 5.62 39.82 -4.41
CA ALA A 698 4.35 39.94 -5.14
C ALA A 698 3.52 38.64 -5.24
N CYS A 699 3.69 37.70 -4.29
CA CYS A 699 2.94 36.44 -4.26
C CYS A 699 1.42 36.67 -4.35
N GLU A 700 0.86 37.53 -3.50
CA GLU A 700 -0.59 37.78 -3.49
C GLU A 700 -1.11 38.40 -4.79
N ALA A 701 -0.34 39.31 -5.40
CA ALA A 701 -0.71 39.89 -6.70
C ALA A 701 -0.73 38.83 -7.80
N ARG A 702 0.23 37.88 -7.79
CA ARG A 702 0.23 36.74 -8.73
C ARG A 702 -0.87 35.73 -8.43
N VAL A 703 -1.20 35.51 -7.16
CA VAL A 703 -2.38 34.69 -6.81
C VAL A 703 -3.60 35.31 -7.46
N GLU A 704 -3.80 36.62 -7.33
CA GLU A 704 -4.96 37.29 -7.94
C GLU A 704 -4.96 37.18 -9.47
N ASP A 705 -3.81 37.33 -10.13
CA ASP A 705 -3.65 37.08 -11.58
C ASP A 705 -4.04 35.63 -11.95
N MET A 706 -3.58 34.63 -11.19
CA MET A 706 -3.99 33.24 -11.39
C MET A 706 -5.48 33.03 -11.18
N LEU A 707 -6.11 33.72 -10.22
CA LEU A 707 -7.56 33.63 -9.99
C LEU A 707 -8.38 34.32 -11.10
N GLN A 708 -7.85 35.37 -11.72
CA GLN A 708 -8.44 35.97 -12.93
C GLN A 708 -8.34 35.01 -14.11
N ARG A 709 -7.19 34.35 -14.26
CA ARG A 709 -6.92 33.42 -15.35
C ARG A 709 -7.68 32.09 -15.24
N PHE A 710 -7.83 31.61 -14.02
CA PHE A 710 -8.53 30.38 -13.65
C PHE A 710 -9.71 30.69 -12.71
N PRO A 711 -10.83 31.26 -13.22
CA PRO A 711 -11.94 31.73 -12.38
C PRO A 711 -12.57 30.63 -11.51
N ARG A 712 -12.53 29.38 -11.96
CA ARG A 712 -12.98 28.21 -11.17
C ARG A 712 -12.23 28.02 -9.86
N LEU A 713 -10.95 28.41 -9.81
CA LEU A 713 -10.16 28.35 -8.58
C LEU A 713 -10.60 29.42 -7.56
N ARG A 714 -11.10 30.57 -8.03
CA ARG A 714 -11.61 31.64 -7.15
C ARG A 714 -12.83 31.19 -6.36
N GLU A 715 -13.75 30.48 -7.01
CA GLU A 715 -14.94 29.89 -6.35
C GLU A 715 -14.57 28.86 -5.26
N ARG A 716 -13.35 28.31 -5.32
CA ARG A 716 -12.88 27.17 -4.51
C ARG A 716 -11.70 27.54 -3.60
N LEU A 717 -11.41 28.83 -3.42
CA LEU A 717 -10.14 29.33 -2.87
C LEU A 717 -9.72 28.68 -1.53
N HIS A 718 -10.69 28.47 -0.63
CA HIS A 718 -10.46 27.91 0.70
C HIS A 718 -10.76 26.40 0.78
N GLN A 719 -11.19 25.78 -0.31
CA GLN A 719 -11.45 24.35 -0.36
C GLN A 719 -10.13 23.57 -0.43
N ARG A 720 -10.07 22.42 0.25
CA ARG A 720 -8.96 21.47 0.13
C ARG A 720 -8.82 20.96 -1.30
N ALA A 721 -7.60 20.99 -1.84
CA ALA A 721 -7.32 20.62 -3.22
C ALA A 721 -7.68 19.15 -3.53
N GLY A 722 -7.60 18.26 -2.53
CA GLY A 722 -7.98 16.85 -2.67
C GLY A 722 -9.48 16.62 -2.94
N LEU A 723 -10.34 17.60 -2.66
CA LEU A 723 -11.79 17.54 -2.88
C LEU A 723 -12.22 18.16 -4.22
N LEU A 724 -11.29 18.76 -4.96
CA LEU A 724 -11.56 19.30 -6.28
C LEU A 724 -11.78 18.16 -7.29
N SER A 725 -12.54 18.44 -8.35
CA SER A 725 -12.62 17.55 -9.50
C SER A 725 -11.25 17.44 -10.19
N GLY A 726 -11.05 16.39 -10.98
CA GLY A 726 -9.76 16.19 -11.65
C GLY A 726 -9.37 17.34 -12.59
N GLY A 727 -10.34 17.98 -13.23
CA GLY A 727 -10.13 19.18 -14.03
C GLY A 727 -9.65 20.39 -13.25
N GLU A 728 -10.31 20.65 -12.13
CA GLU A 728 -9.94 21.76 -11.25
C GLU A 728 -8.57 21.54 -10.61
N GLN A 729 -8.23 20.29 -10.26
CA GLN A 729 -6.89 19.95 -9.81
C GLN A 729 -5.84 20.19 -10.88
N GLN A 730 -6.15 19.91 -12.15
CA GLN A 730 -5.23 20.18 -13.27
C GLN A 730 -5.03 21.69 -13.47
N MET A 731 -6.12 22.47 -13.46
CA MET A 731 -6.05 23.93 -13.52
C MET A 731 -5.20 24.50 -12.37
N LEU A 732 -5.40 23.98 -11.15
CA LEU A 732 -4.59 24.34 -9.99
C LEU A 732 -3.11 23.97 -10.16
N ALA A 733 -2.81 22.80 -10.72
CA ALA A 733 -1.43 22.37 -10.96
C ALA A 733 -0.72 23.29 -11.95
N ILE A 734 -1.38 23.68 -13.04
CA ILE A 734 -0.85 24.62 -14.03
C ILE A 734 -0.70 26.02 -13.43
N ALA A 735 -1.73 26.53 -12.75
CA ALA A 735 -1.69 27.82 -12.07
C ALA A 735 -0.52 27.88 -11.08
N ARG A 736 -0.32 26.83 -10.27
CA ARG A 736 0.82 26.69 -9.37
C ARG A 736 2.16 26.68 -10.10
N GLY A 737 2.27 26.01 -11.25
CA GLY A 737 3.48 26.05 -12.08
C GLY A 737 3.80 27.47 -12.59
N LEU A 738 2.76 28.21 -13.00
CA LEU A 738 2.90 29.59 -13.47
C LEU A 738 3.31 30.56 -12.35
N MET A 739 2.94 30.29 -11.10
CA MET A 739 3.37 31.09 -9.94
C MET A 739 4.89 31.18 -9.79
N ALA A 740 5.64 30.21 -10.33
CA ALA A 740 7.11 30.20 -10.34
C ALA A 740 7.73 31.15 -11.39
N GLN A 741 6.91 31.74 -12.28
CA GLN A 741 7.34 32.54 -13.44
C GLN A 741 8.35 31.78 -14.31
N PRO A 742 7.92 30.69 -14.97
CA PRO A 742 8.77 29.87 -15.81
C PRO A 742 9.28 30.64 -17.04
N GLN A 743 10.51 30.36 -17.45
CA GLN A 743 11.02 30.70 -18.77
C GLN A 743 10.58 29.67 -19.82
N VAL A 744 10.52 28.40 -19.40
CA VAL A 744 9.96 27.28 -20.17
C VAL A 744 9.04 26.49 -19.26
N LEU A 745 7.79 26.31 -19.68
CA LEU A 745 6.83 25.46 -18.99
C LEU A 745 6.75 24.11 -19.69
N LEU A 746 7.07 23.05 -18.95
CA LEU A 746 6.92 21.67 -19.37
C LEU A 746 5.55 21.17 -18.87
N LEU A 747 4.67 20.75 -19.77
CA LEU A 747 3.35 20.21 -19.44
C LEU A 747 3.30 18.73 -19.82
N ASP A 748 3.20 17.85 -18.82
CA ASP A 748 3.19 16.40 -19.03
C ASP A 748 1.75 15.86 -18.93
N GLU A 749 1.19 15.49 -20.08
CA GLU A 749 -0.15 14.91 -20.28
C GLU A 749 -1.28 15.67 -19.57
N PRO A 750 -1.45 16.98 -19.82
CA PRO A 750 -2.39 17.78 -19.04
C PRO A 750 -3.87 17.49 -19.35
N SER A 751 -4.18 16.89 -20.49
CA SER A 751 -5.54 16.50 -20.87
C SER A 751 -6.01 15.17 -20.24
N LEU A 752 -5.08 14.36 -19.70
CA LEU A 752 -5.35 12.98 -19.33
C LEU A 752 -6.38 12.88 -18.20
N GLY A 753 -7.48 12.16 -18.47
CA GLY A 753 -8.49 11.89 -17.43
C GLY A 753 -9.46 13.02 -17.14
N LEU A 754 -9.55 14.00 -18.04
CA LEU A 754 -10.47 15.12 -17.92
C LEU A 754 -11.75 14.89 -18.73
N ALA A 755 -12.86 15.44 -18.23
CA ALA A 755 -14.12 15.44 -18.97
C ALA A 755 -14.02 16.39 -20.19
N PRO A 756 -14.76 16.15 -21.30
CA PRO A 756 -14.65 16.94 -22.52
C PRO A 756 -14.74 18.46 -22.32
N LYS A 757 -15.70 18.93 -21.52
CA LYS A 757 -15.85 20.36 -21.20
C LYS A 757 -14.62 20.96 -20.49
N VAL A 758 -13.96 20.18 -19.62
CA VAL A 758 -12.77 20.63 -18.91
C VAL A 758 -11.57 20.69 -19.87
N ILE A 759 -11.51 19.78 -20.84
CA ILE A 759 -10.51 19.81 -21.90
C ILE A 759 -10.65 21.13 -22.67
N GLU A 760 -11.86 21.50 -23.10
CA GLU A 760 -12.10 22.80 -23.78
C GLU A 760 -11.61 23.99 -22.94
N ASP A 761 -11.97 24.04 -21.64
CA ASP A 761 -11.52 25.10 -20.73
C ASP A 761 -9.99 25.15 -20.59
N LEU A 762 -9.33 23.99 -20.47
CA LEU A 762 -7.88 23.87 -20.38
C LEU A 762 -7.22 24.37 -21.68
N PHE A 763 -7.72 23.93 -22.83
CA PHE A 763 -7.19 24.31 -24.14
C PHE A 763 -7.36 25.81 -24.39
N ALA A 764 -8.45 26.43 -23.94
CA ALA A 764 -8.63 27.87 -24.00
C ALA A 764 -7.59 28.64 -23.15
N VAL A 765 -7.12 28.06 -22.02
CA VAL A 765 -6.02 28.62 -21.24
C VAL A 765 -4.68 28.42 -21.95
N LEU A 766 -4.42 27.24 -22.50
CA LEU A 766 -3.19 26.96 -23.25
C LEU A 766 -3.07 27.84 -24.50
N SER A 767 -4.17 28.09 -25.20
CA SER A 767 -4.21 29.05 -26.32
C SER A 767 -3.84 30.45 -25.86
N ARG A 768 -4.41 30.93 -24.74
CA ARG A 768 -4.05 32.25 -24.18
C ARG A 768 -2.56 32.33 -23.82
N LEU A 769 -2.01 31.28 -23.21
CA LEU A 769 -0.59 31.16 -22.91
C LEU A 769 0.31 31.25 -24.15
N ARG A 770 -0.11 30.59 -25.23
CA ARG A 770 0.56 30.67 -26.53
C ARG A 770 0.49 32.08 -27.11
N ASP A 771 -0.66 32.74 -27.01
CA ASP A 771 -0.87 34.08 -27.54
C ASP A 771 -0.01 35.12 -26.81
N GLU A 772 0.18 34.92 -25.50
CA GLU A 772 1.13 35.66 -24.62
C GLU A 772 2.62 35.36 -24.91
N ARG A 773 2.93 34.46 -25.85
CA ARG A 773 4.30 34.05 -26.22
C ARG A 773 5.10 33.43 -25.07
N MET A 774 4.45 32.67 -24.19
CA MET A 774 5.18 31.83 -23.26
C MET A 774 5.82 30.65 -24.02
N THR A 775 7.02 30.22 -23.62
CA THR A 775 7.68 29.04 -24.20
C THR A 775 7.13 27.78 -23.54
N LEU A 776 6.59 26.84 -24.33
CA LEU A 776 6.00 25.61 -23.81
C LEU A 776 6.51 24.36 -24.54
N LEU A 777 6.75 23.29 -23.77
CA LEU A 777 6.83 21.93 -24.30
C LEU A 777 5.64 21.14 -23.76
N LEU A 778 4.71 20.80 -24.63
CA LEU A 778 3.48 20.09 -24.33
C LEU A 778 3.63 18.62 -24.72
N VAL A 779 3.51 17.72 -23.76
CA VAL A 779 3.34 16.29 -24.00
C VAL A 779 1.87 15.95 -23.84
N ASP A 780 1.26 15.33 -24.83
CA ASP A 780 -0.16 14.94 -24.74
C ASP A 780 -0.45 13.65 -25.53
N GLN A 781 -1.45 12.88 -25.07
CA GLN A 781 -1.97 11.69 -25.77
C GLN A 781 -3.02 12.07 -26.83
N MET A 782 -3.66 13.24 -26.70
CA MET A 782 -4.63 13.73 -27.67
C MET A 782 -3.92 14.47 -28.80
N ALA A 783 -3.27 13.70 -29.68
CA ALA A 783 -2.37 14.25 -30.69
C ALA A 783 -3.02 15.31 -31.60
N GLY A 784 -4.27 15.10 -32.03
CA GLY A 784 -5.00 16.08 -32.84
C GLY A 784 -5.19 17.42 -32.14
N LEU A 785 -5.54 17.41 -30.85
CA LEU A 785 -5.72 18.63 -30.08
C LEU A 785 -4.37 19.33 -29.80
N ALA A 786 -3.34 18.58 -29.40
CA ALA A 786 -2.02 19.13 -29.16
C ALA A 786 -1.41 19.77 -30.42
N LEU A 787 -1.55 19.13 -31.58
CA LEU A 787 -1.12 19.68 -32.87
C LEU A 787 -1.91 20.92 -33.28
N SER A 788 -3.19 21.02 -32.91
CA SER A 788 -4.00 22.21 -33.20
C SER A 788 -3.53 23.47 -32.43
N LEU A 789 -2.82 23.29 -31.31
CA LEU A 789 -2.27 24.38 -30.52
C LEU A 789 -0.80 24.68 -30.82
N ALA A 790 0.00 23.66 -31.13
CA ALA A 790 1.45 23.79 -31.24
C ALA A 790 1.91 24.46 -32.53
N ASP A 791 3.05 25.14 -32.47
CA ASP A 791 3.73 25.71 -33.64
C ASP A 791 4.60 24.64 -34.34
N HIS A 792 5.16 23.72 -33.55
CA HIS A 792 6.07 22.67 -34.00
C HIS A 792 5.81 21.39 -33.20
N ALA A 793 6.07 20.24 -33.80
CA ALA A 793 5.87 18.98 -33.10
C ALA A 793 6.97 17.95 -33.40
N TYR A 794 7.19 17.09 -32.42
CA TYR A 794 8.11 15.97 -32.46
C TYR A 794 7.33 14.69 -32.18
N VAL A 795 7.63 13.62 -32.93
CA VAL A 795 7.04 12.29 -32.72
C VAL A 795 8.12 11.37 -32.15
N LEU A 796 7.88 10.89 -30.94
CA LEU A 796 8.73 9.96 -30.20
C LEU A 796 8.17 8.54 -30.30
N GLU A 797 9.01 7.62 -30.75
CA GLU A 797 8.71 6.20 -30.83
C GLU A 797 9.89 5.39 -30.30
N SER A 798 9.62 4.47 -29.36
CA SER A 798 10.64 3.59 -28.76
C SER A 798 11.92 4.34 -28.38
N GLY A 799 11.79 5.50 -27.71
CA GLY A 799 12.92 6.29 -27.23
C GLY A 799 13.67 7.11 -28.30
N ARG A 800 13.17 7.24 -29.53
CA ARG A 800 13.79 7.99 -30.63
C ARG A 800 12.80 8.95 -31.28
N ILE A 801 13.29 10.08 -31.77
CA ILE A 801 12.48 11.00 -32.59
C ILE A 801 12.43 10.45 -34.02
N VAL A 802 11.24 10.07 -34.47
CA VAL A 802 11.01 9.46 -35.79
C VAL A 802 10.48 10.46 -36.81
N ALA A 803 9.83 11.53 -36.36
CA ALA A 803 9.38 12.63 -37.20
C ALA A 803 9.40 13.95 -36.42
N GLN A 804 9.63 15.05 -37.13
CA GLN A 804 9.57 16.40 -36.58
C GLN A 804 9.24 17.40 -37.70
N GLY A 805 8.51 18.46 -37.39
CA GLY A 805 8.03 19.41 -38.40
C GLY A 805 7.05 20.42 -37.82
N SER A 806 6.52 21.30 -38.67
CA SER A 806 5.41 22.15 -38.22
C SER A 806 4.21 21.30 -37.85
N ALA A 807 3.42 21.76 -36.88
CA ALA A 807 2.25 20.99 -36.44
C ALA A 807 1.22 20.80 -37.57
N ALA A 808 1.11 21.77 -38.48
CA ALA A 808 0.25 21.72 -39.66
C ALA A 808 0.67 20.64 -40.67
N GLU A 809 1.98 20.48 -40.91
CA GLU A 809 2.51 19.42 -41.79
C GLU A 809 2.23 18.04 -41.20
N LEU A 810 2.49 17.85 -39.91
CA LEU A 810 2.30 16.57 -39.22
C LEU A 810 0.82 16.18 -39.08
N LEU A 811 -0.09 17.16 -39.01
CA LEU A 811 -1.54 16.94 -39.07
C LEU A 811 -2.00 16.43 -40.45
N ALA A 812 -1.38 16.92 -41.53
CA ALA A 812 -1.79 16.62 -42.91
C ALA A 812 -1.24 15.26 -43.42
N ASP A 813 -0.09 14.82 -42.93
CA ASP A 813 0.68 13.71 -43.52
C ASP A 813 0.17 12.29 -43.17
N GLY A 814 -0.84 12.14 -42.30
CA GLY A 814 -1.41 10.83 -41.92
C GLY A 814 -0.42 9.85 -41.26
N ALA A 815 0.86 10.19 -41.14
CA ALA A 815 1.90 9.45 -40.43
C ALA A 815 1.59 9.30 -38.93
N LEU A 816 0.88 10.27 -38.36
CA LEU A 816 0.31 10.23 -37.02
C LEU A 816 -0.62 9.02 -36.82
N MET A 817 -1.38 8.67 -37.87
CA MET A 817 -2.37 7.60 -37.88
C MET A 817 -1.68 6.22 -37.83
N ARG A 818 -0.60 6.04 -38.59
CA ARG A 818 0.21 4.80 -38.58
C ARG A 818 0.92 4.58 -37.23
N ALA A 819 1.51 5.63 -36.67
CA ALA A 819 2.20 5.56 -35.38
C ALA A 819 1.26 5.33 -34.18
N TYR A 820 0.02 5.85 -34.21
CA TYR A 820 -0.98 5.61 -33.16
C TYR A 820 -1.70 4.27 -33.28
N LEU A 821 -1.85 3.74 -34.50
CA LEU A 821 -2.49 2.45 -34.77
C LEU A 821 -1.51 1.26 -34.71
N GLY A 822 -0.20 1.53 -34.60
CA GLY A 822 0.83 0.51 -34.48
C GLY A 822 1.04 -0.32 -35.75
N GLU A 823 0.81 0.30 -36.92
CA GLU A 823 1.04 -0.28 -38.25
C GLU A 823 2.51 -0.28 -38.66
#